data_AF-A0A7U3Q258-F1
#
_entry.id   AF-A0A7U3Q258-F1
#
_cell.length_a   1.000
_cell.length_b   1.000
_cell.length_c   1.000
_cell.angle_alpha   90.00
_cell.angle_beta   90.00
_cell.angle_gamma   90.00
#
_symmetry.space_group_name_H-M   'P 1'
#
loop_
_entity.id
_entity.type
_entity.pdbx_description
1 polymer ?
#
loop_
_entity_poly.entity_id
_entity_poly.type
_entity_poly.pdbx_seq_one_letter_code
_entity_poly.pdbx_strand_id
1 'polypeptide(L)'
;MGIKTDETLNRGDENNAWVGAKGPSSLDLRSDVVTTPTPSMLAAVQTCTLLDDVFREDRTTMDLEAHVAALSGKEAGLFVLSGTMGNQLALRSLLTQPPHSVLCDHRAHIIQYEAGGVSTLTGATVKPVVPKNGTHLTLEDVQQNAVLSTDVHACPTRAISLENTLNGTIMPLTEVKRISEFAREHGIKMHCDGARLWEAVAAGAGTLPEFCAHFDTVSLCLSKGLGAPVGSVLVGPRATLTHSRWVRKSIGGGTRQPGFITACGRVAVDETFGKKSDGSDGWLKASHDMAKKVEALWTDMGGKLVHPVHTNMCWVDLASAKCSDDRFIQLSKAAGLNTSGGRLVTHYQIAQNGDDVLWRLRGVFKQVFEAPEELQPEVGVRARDFFAMFSRRHKPTNWCLALIVLQCLAVSSRPYDFGADVRRLTRRDDTPGPIVVRRLPTPPNGTLPMRMEVRSMRDDKYKWDLFILSLSMFQYADQDDLLSWYQIAGIHGVPFTTWNGVEPLPGAKKSGYCTHSSVLFPMWHRPYLALFEQQMYKMANAIALMFTNTTQRQLYQQAAADFRLPYWDWSLEAPKGETHLPDVFWSPVIQQFGPNGLQNIKNPLYSYHFHPLDQEALIWNPLKQWNETKRAPNTTLSIVNPPSNNQEANAALLSKLSEIQQRLYILYSNCHDFNEFSNKAWAASQGRSQLDSIEAIHDVIHIYGGSKGHLTYVPLSSFDPLFLLHHTMTDRLVAIWQILNPDAWITPMAAGEDSFTFLKGAMQSSESPLTPFFASENGTFWTSDTARSTDAFGYAYPDTFAPSMSNQDLAKELKRKINTWYGSSSPAGLLAKSAQSASIPWQPYQESWPDDEHASFRPNTPPYNQNYPEASLIVQQNHYTEWLANVRLNVEALDGSFVIHFFLGNPPISEKDWHSAPNLVGSVAIFAMNRTTGSESKISGTVPLTSAIMESVAAKKVKNLSPQFVQPFLAQNLNFAVQSSNDLRIEPGMVEGLSILVVSADVQVPKEVSELPFWGPHVERLELWG
;
A
#
# COMPACT_ATOMS: atom_id res chain seq x y z
N MET A 1 -54.23 3.92 53.37
CA MET A 1 -54.21 5.09 52.47
C MET A 1 -52.78 5.63 52.50
N GLY A 2 -52.00 5.73 51.44
CA GLY A 2 -52.12 5.31 50.05
C GLY A 2 -50.69 5.10 49.57
N ILE A 3 -50.52 4.07 48.75
CA ILE A 3 -49.26 3.50 48.27
C ILE A 3 -48.56 4.48 47.32
N LYS A 4 -47.23 4.61 47.45
CA LYS A 4 -46.36 5.21 46.43
C LYS A 4 -46.48 4.39 45.14
N THR A 5 -47.05 4.97 44.10
CA THR A 5 -46.97 4.42 42.74
C THR A 5 -45.75 4.99 42.05
N ASP A 6 -44.88 4.07 41.63
CA ASP A 6 -43.94 4.23 40.53
C ASP A 6 -44.64 4.91 39.34
N GLU A 7 -44.12 6.06 38.93
CA GLU A 7 -44.20 6.51 37.54
C GLU A 7 -42.81 6.38 36.93
N THR A 8 -42.44 5.12 36.70
CA THR A 8 -41.79 4.72 35.46
C THR A 8 -42.63 5.20 34.27
N LEU A 9 -42.39 6.44 33.83
CA LEU A 9 -42.88 6.95 32.54
C LEU A 9 -41.68 7.15 31.61
N ASN A 10 -41.49 6.16 30.74
CA ASN A 10 -40.78 6.18 29.46
C ASN A 10 -39.37 6.80 29.41
N ARG A 11 -38.35 5.95 29.59
CA ARG A 11 -37.11 6.01 28.78
C ARG A 11 -36.85 4.67 28.06
N GLY A 12 -37.93 4.01 27.66
CA GLY A 12 -37.89 3.07 26.54
C GLY A 12 -38.03 3.86 25.24
N ASP A 13 -37.22 3.49 24.25
CA ASP A 13 -37.30 3.85 22.84
C ASP A 13 -37.19 5.33 22.45
N GLU A 14 -35.98 5.81 22.13
CA GLU A 14 -35.76 6.66 20.95
C GLU A 14 -34.38 6.42 20.31
N ASN A 15 -33.82 5.20 20.32
CA ASN A 15 -32.72 4.84 19.40
C ASN A 15 -33.31 4.50 18.04
N ASN A 16 -33.85 5.52 17.39
CA ASN A 16 -34.27 5.43 16.02
C ASN A 16 -33.36 6.35 15.19
N ALA A 17 -32.64 5.77 14.22
CA ALA A 17 -31.72 6.47 13.32
C ALA A 17 -32.38 7.65 12.56
N TRP A 18 -33.71 7.71 12.57
CA TRP A 18 -34.55 8.70 11.91
C TRP A 18 -34.99 9.88 12.81
N VAL A 19 -34.63 9.93 14.09
CA VAL A 19 -35.02 11.03 15.01
C VAL A 19 -34.05 12.19 14.88
N GLY A 20 -34.35 13.18 14.02
CA GLY A 20 -33.44 14.28 13.67
C GLY A 20 -32.78 15.01 14.85
N ALA A 21 -33.55 15.45 15.85
CA ALA A 21 -33.04 16.27 16.96
C ALA A 21 -32.27 15.50 18.06
N LYS A 22 -32.44 14.17 18.15
CA LYS A 22 -31.75 13.31 19.13
C LYS A 22 -30.91 12.21 18.46
N GLY A 23 -30.77 12.30 17.15
CA GLY A 23 -30.04 11.36 16.34
C GLY A 23 -28.53 11.54 16.50
N PRO A 24 -27.74 10.55 16.05
CA PRO A 24 -26.28 10.53 16.23
C PRO A 24 -25.56 11.71 15.56
N SER A 25 -26.18 12.37 14.58
CA SER A 25 -25.66 13.54 13.88
C SER A 25 -25.76 14.85 14.68
N SER A 26 -26.70 14.95 15.62
CA SER A 26 -26.99 16.21 16.34
C SER A 26 -25.88 16.68 17.28
N LEU A 27 -24.87 15.84 17.55
CA LEU A 27 -23.70 16.14 18.40
C LEU A 27 -22.37 16.07 17.62
N ASP A 28 -22.42 16.02 16.28
CA ASP A 28 -21.23 15.83 15.44
C ASP A 28 -20.89 17.08 14.60
N LEU A 29 -19.98 17.91 15.11
CA LEU A 29 -19.57 19.16 14.46
C LEU A 29 -18.44 18.98 13.45
N ARG A 30 -18.06 17.75 13.07
CA ARG A 30 -16.91 17.51 12.17
C ARG A 30 -17.19 17.99 10.74
N SER A 31 -18.42 17.83 10.27
CA SER A 31 -18.80 18.18 8.90
C SER A 31 -20.32 18.16 8.71
N ASP A 32 -20.80 18.98 7.79
CA ASP A 32 -22.20 19.03 7.36
C ASP A 32 -22.61 17.89 6.41
N VAL A 33 -21.71 16.93 6.16
CA VAL A 33 -22.06 15.63 5.54
C VAL A 33 -22.48 14.59 6.59
N VAL A 34 -22.27 14.87 7.88
CA VAL A 34 -22.59 13.96 8.99
C VAL A 34 -24.05 14.15 9.43
N THR A 35 -24.95 14.24 8.47
CA THR A 35 -26.41 14.27 8.68
C THR A 35 -26.99 12.86 8.54
N THR A 36 -28.10 12.58 9.20
CA THR A 36 -28.90 11.37 8.94
C THR A 36 -30.17 11.71 8.16
N PRO A 37 -30.62 10.83 7.24
CA PRO A 37 -31.86 11.06 6.52
C PRO A 37 -33.07 11.28 7.45
N THR A 38 -33.97 12.18 7.06
CA THR A 38 -35.17 12.51 7.84
C THR A 38 -36.30 11.50 7.61
N PRO A 39 -37.33 11.46 8.48
CA PRO A 39 -38.54 10.68 8.22
C PRO A 39 -39.25 11.06 6.91
N SER A 40 -39.22 12.35 6.53
CA SER A 40 -39.75 12.82 5.24
C SER A 40 -38.97 12.26 4.06
N MET A 41 -37.64 12.19 4.13
CA MET A 41 -36.81 11.53 3.12
C MET A 41 -37.16 10.05 3.01
N LEU A 42 -37.31 9.34 4.13
CA LEU A 42 -37.70 7.92 4.13
C LEU A 42 -39.10 7.70 3.52
N ALA A 43 -40.06 8.57 3.82
CA ALA A 43 -41.40 8.50 3.24
C ALA A 43 -41.38 8.74 1.72
N ALA A 44 -40.51 9.63 1.23
CA ALA A 44 -40.34 9.87 -0.20
C ALA A 44 -39.77 8.64 -0.93
N VAL A 45 -38.88 7.88 -0.30
CA VAL A 45 -38.36 6.61 -0.85
C VAL A 45 -39.48 5.60 -1.11
N GLN A 46 -40.49 5.53 -0.23
CA GLN A 46 -41.59 4.57 -0.36
C GLN A 46 -42.44 4.78 -1.63
N THR A 47 -42.41 5.97 -2.22
CA THR A 47 -43.23 6.34 -3.37
C THR A 47 -42.41 6.67 -4.63
N CYS A 48 -41.08 6.48 -4.59
CA CYS A 48 -40.21 6.75 -5.73
C CYS A 48 -40.37 5.74 -6.87
N THR A 49 -39.93 6.12 -8.07
CA THR A 49 -39.74 5.17 -9.17
C THR A 49 -38.44 4.37 -8.99
N LEU A 50 -38.40 3.16 -9.51
CA LEU A 50 -37.22 2.27 -9.46
C LEU A 50 -36.83 1.84 -10.88
N LEU A 51 -36.75 2.81 -11.78
CA LEU A 51 -36.44 2.58 -13.20
C LEU A 51 -35.03 3.07 -13.53
N ASP A 52 -34.64 2.95 -14.78
CA ASP A 52 -33.24 3.15 -15.17
C ASP A 52 -32.91 4.61 -15.53
N ASP A 53 -31.84 5.18 -15.00
CA ASP A 53 -31.38 6.53 -15.37
C ASP A 53 -30.55 6.54 -16.66
N VAL A 54 -29.85 5.46 -16.99
CA VAL A 54 -29.10 5.36 -18.26
C VAL A 54 -30.05 5.32 -19.45
N PHE A 55 -31.16 4.60 -19.34
CA PHE A 55 -32.26 4.62 -20.32
C PHE A 55 -33.19 5.84 -20.19
N ARG A 56 -33.01 6.67 -19.14
CA ARG A 56 -33.81 7.86 -18.84
C ARG A 56 -35.29 7.57 -18.61
N GLU A 57 -35.57 6.49 -17.89
CA GLU A 57 -36.91 6.01 -17.58
C GLU A 57 -37.35 6.38 -16.15
N ASP A 58 -36.40 6.68 -15.26
CA ASP A 58 -36.68 7.01 -13.85
C ASP A 58 -37.24 8.42 -13.67
N ARG A 59 -38.56 8.51 -13.43
CA ARG A 59 -39.26 9.80 -13.30
C ARG A 59 -38.85 10.56 -12.04
N THR A 60 -38.67 9.90 -10.90
CA THR A 60 -38.22 10.56 -9.66
C THR A 60 -36.90 11.30 -9.86
N THR A 61 -35.95 10.68 -10.57
CA THR A 61 -34.67 11.30 -10.88
C THR A 61 -34.80 12.45 -11.87
N MET A 62 -35.55 12.27 -12.95
CA MET A 62 -35.78 13.36 -13.93
C MET A 62 -36.52 14.56 -13.31
N ASP A 63 -37.45 14.31 -12.39
CA ASP A 63 -38.19 15.36 -11.70
C ASP A 63 -37.28 16.15 -10.75
N LEU A 64 -36.34 15.50 -10.05
CA LEU A 64 -35.31 16.18 -9.26
C LEU A 64 -34.40 17.04 -10.16
N GLU A 65 -33.90 16.49 -11.26
CA GLU A 65 -33.04 17.20 -12.21
C GLU A 65 -33.74 18.44 -12.78
N ALA A 66 -35.00 18.31 -13.19
CA ALA A 66 -35.82 19.41 -13.71
C ALA A 66 -36.12 20.45 -12.63
N HIS A 67 -36.41 20.01 -11.41
CA HIS A 67 -36.71 20.90 -10.29
C HIS A 67 -35.51 21.77 -9.91
N VAL A 68 -34.32 21.17 -9.75
CA VAL A 68 -33.09 21.92 -9.42
C VAL A 68 -32.65 22.82 -10.57
N ALA A 69 -32.85 22.39 -11.82
CA ALA A 69 -32.61 23.26 -12.98
C ALA A 69 -33.53 24.50 -12.97
N ALA A 70 -34.83 24.31 -12.70
CA ALA A 70 -35.78 25.43 -12.60
C ALA A 70 -35.44 26.38 -11.44
N LEU A 71 -35.12 25.83 -10.26
CA LEU A 71 -34.78 26.61 -9.07
C LEU A 71 -33.49 27.42 -9.24
N SER A 72 -32.52 26.91 -10.02
CA SER A 72 -31.26 27.59 -10.35
C SER A 72 -31.35 28.50 -11.58
N GLY A 73 -32.49 28.56 -12.26
CA GLY A 73 -32.64 29.30 -13.52
C GLY A 73 -31.80 28.73 -14.67
N LYS A 74 -31.45 27.44 -14.62
CA LYS A 74 -30.68 26.73 -15.66
C LYS A 74 -31.57 25.89 -16.55
N GLU A 75 -31.07 25.64 -17.75
CA GLU A 75 -31.82 24.96 -18.81
C GLU A 75 -32.06 23.47 -18.52
N ALA A 76 -31.10 22.81 -17.88
CA ALA A 76 -31.17 21.40 -17.56
C ALA A 76 -30.37 21.06 -16.29
N GLY A 77 -30.70 19.91 -15.70
CA GLY A 77 -29.99 19.30 -14.58
C GLY A 77 -29.56 17.88 -14.91
N LEU A 78 -28.52 17.42 -14.22
CA LEU A 78 -27.98 16.07 -14.31
C LEU A 78 -27.61 15.58 -12.91
N PHE A 79 -28.27 14.55 -12.42
CA PHE A 79 -27.93 13.91 -11.16
C PHE A 79 -26.57 13.19 -11.27
N VAL A 80 -25.74 13.30 -10.24
CA VAL A 80 -24.43 12.65 -10.15
C VAL A 80 -24.21 12.13 -8.74
N LEU A 81 -23.40 11.09 -8.59
CA LEU A 81 -23.21 10.40 -7.30
C LEU A 81 -22.41 11.21 -6.27
N SER A 82 -21.65 12.22 -6.69
CA SER A 82 -20.87 13.07 -5.77
C SER A 82 -20.58 14.46 -6.36
N GLY A 83 -20.23 15.41 -5.48
CA GLY A 83 -19.76 16.75 -5.90
C GLY A 83 -18.53 16.68 -6.78
N THR A 84 -17.56 15.83 -6.44
CA THR A 84 -16.38 15.53 -7.26
C THR A 84 -16.77 15.08 -8.66
N MET A 85 -17.69 14.12 -8.80
CA MET A 85 -18.17 13.71 -10.12
C MET A 85 -18.81 14.90 -10.87
N GLY A 86 -19.61 15.72 -10.19
CA GLY A 86 -20.22 16.91 -10.78
C GLY A 86 -19.19 17.89 -11.34
N ASN A 87 -18.15 18.21 -10.56
CA ASN A 87 -17.08 19.13 -10.96
C ASN A 87 -16.27 18.56 -12.14
N GLN A 88 -15.92 17.28 -12.09
CA GLN A 88 -15.15 16.64 -13.16
C GLN A 88 -15.95 16.54 -14.47
N LEU A 89 -17.23 16.20 -14.40
CA LEU A 89 -18.10 16.17 -15.57
C LEU A 89 -18.30 17.58 -16.15
N ALA A 90 -18.45 18.59 -15.29
CA ALA A 90 -18.57 19.98 -15.70
C ALA A 90 -17.34 20.44 -16.49
N LEU A 91 -16.15 20.30 -15.91
CA LEU A 91 -14.90 20.76 -16.51
C LEU A 91 -14.57 19.98 -17.79
N ARG A 92 -14.75 18.65 -17.79
CA ARG A 92 -14.59 17.83 -19.02
C ARG A 92 -15.57 18.21 -20.12
N SER A 93 -16.77 18.66 -19.75
CA SER A 93 -17.80 19.02 -20.73
C SER A 93 -17.67 20.45 -21.25
N LEU A 94 -17.04 21.33 -20.47
CA LEU A 94 -16.66 22.68 -20.91
C LEU A 94 -15.38 22.68 -21.74
N LEU A 95 -14.44 21.76 -21.45
CA LEU A 95 -13.15 21.63 -22.11
C LEU A 95 -13.04 20.27 -22.83
N THR A 96 -13.54 20.23 -24.06
CA THR A 96 -13.63 18.99 -24.84
C THR A 96 -12.34 18.61 -25.58
N GLN A 97 -11.32 19.50 -25.58
CA GLN A 97 -10.01 19.27 -26.19
C GLN A 97 -8.90 19.88 -25.32
N PRO A 98 -7.74 19.23 -25.16
CA PRO A 98 -6.51 19.86 -24.68
C PRO A 98 -5.80 20.62 -25.82
N PRO A 99 -4.80 21.47 -25.52
CA PRO A 99 -4.35 21.87 -24.18
C PRO A 99 -5.09 23.13 -23.68
N HIS A 100 -5.64 23.07 -22.47
CA HIS A 100 -6.30 24.23 -21.82
C HIS A 100 -6.00 24.24 -20.33
N SER A 101 -6.05 25.43 -19.71
CA SER A 101 -5.95 25.57 -18.26
C SER A 101 -7.27 25.97 -17.58
N VAL A 102 -7.45 25.52 -16.34
CA VAL A 102 -8.52 25.91 -15.42
C VAL A 102 -7.94 26.78 -14.32
N LEU A 103 -8.34 28.05 -14.24
CA LEU A 103 -7.92 28.97 -13.17
C LEU A 103 -8.87 28.86 -11.97
N CYS A 104 -8.34 28.70 -10.77
CA CYS A 104 -9.13 28.65 -9.53
C CYS A 104 -8.32 29.10 -8.31
N ASP A 105 -8.99 29.25 -7.16
CA ASP A 105 -8.31 29.55 -5.89
C ASP A 105 -7.40 28.36 -5.52
N HIS A 106 -6.19 28.61 -5.02
CA HIS A 106 -5.28 27.54 -4.59
C HIS A 106 -5.87 26.59 -3.53
N ARG A 107 -6.88 27.03 -2.78
CA ARG A 107 -7.59 26.22 -1.77
C ARG A 107 -8.74 25.40 -2.35
N ALA A 108 -9.08 25.60 -3.62
CA ALA A 108 -10.27 25.03 -4.23
C ALA A 108 -10.27 23.50 -4.20
N HIS A 109 -11.46 22.93 -4.02
CA HIS A 109 -11.69 21.50 -3.88
C HIS A 109 -11.15 20.70 -5.07
N ILE A 110 -11.32 21.22 -6.29
CA ILE A 110 -10.83 20.60 -7.54
C ILE A 110 -9.30 20.41 -7.59
N ILE A 111 -8.54 21.10 -6.72
CA ILE A 111 -7.09 20.89 -6.52
C ILE A 111 -6.86 19.99 -5.30
N GLN A 112 -7.36 20.41 -4.14
CA GLN A 112 -6.92 19.88 -2.85
C GLN A 112 -7.56 18.52 -2.51
N TYR A 113 -8.76 18.26 -3.02
CA TYR A 113 -9.64 17.20 -2.49
C TYR A 113 -10.26 16.31 -3.58
N GLU A 114 -9.83 16.44 -4.83
CA GLU A 114 -10.36 15.65 -5.96
C GLU A 114 -9.33 14.75 -6.64
N ALA A 115 -8.21 14.47 -5.93
CA ALA A 115 -7.18 13.53 -6.34
C ALA A 115 -6.66 13.73 -7.78
N GLY A 116 -6.67 14.98 -8.26
CA GLY A 116 -6.24 15.31 -9.61
C GLY A 116 -7.18 14.97 -10.74
N GLY A 117 -8.48 14.91 -10.44
CA GLY A 117 -9.48 14.65 -11.45
C GLY A 117 -9.36 15.59 -12.66
N VAL A 118 -9.06 16.88 -12.47
CA VAL A 118 -9.03 17.85 -13.58
C VAL A 118 -7.94 17.50 -14.58
N SER A 119 -6.70 17.28 -14.12
CA SER A 119 -5.58 16.89 -14.98
C SER A 119 -5.86 15.57 -15.70
N THR A 120 -6.34 14.56 -14.96
CA THR A 120 -6.48 13.18 -15.47
C THR A 120 -7.70 12.97 -16.37
N LEU A 121 -8.87 13.52 -16.01
CA LEU A 121 -10.13 13.31 -16.72
C LEU A 121 -10.40 14.40 -17.76
N THR A 122 -9.98 15.64 -17.49
CA THR A 122 -10.18 16.77 -18.41
C THR A 122 -9.01 16.93 -19.38
N GLY A 123 -7.80 16.54 -19.00
CA GLY A 123 -6.58 16.84 -19.76
C GLY A 123 -6.23 18.32 -19.72
N ALA A 124 -6.68 19.02 -18.66
CA ALA A 124 -6.46 20.44 -18.46
C ALA A 124 -5.54 20.67 -17.26
N THR A 125 -4.56 21.55 -17.42
CA THR A 125 -3.69 21.98 -16.33
C THR A 125 -4.47 22.87 -15.38
N VAL A 126 -4.32 22.70 -14.08
CA VAL A 126 -4.93 23.62 -13.10
C VAL A 126 -3.98 24.77 -12.79
N LYS A 127 -4.49 26.00 -12.77
CA LYS A 127 -3.74 27.21 -12.45
C LYS A 127 -4.21 27.76 -11.09
N PRO A 128 -3.58 27.34 -9.98
CA PRO A 128 -3.94 27.82 -8.64
C PRO A 128 -3.54 29.29 -8.47
N VAL A 129 -4.43 30.09 -7.91
CA VAL A 129 -4.20 31.51 -7.61
C VAL A 129 -4.44 31.77 -6.14
N VAL A 130 -3.48 32.47 -5.50
CA VAL A 130 -3.62 32.95 -4.13
C VAL A 130 -4.32 34.31 -4.17
N PRO A 131 -5.51 34.48 -3.55
CA PRO A 131 -6.22 35.75 -3.57
C PRO A 131 -5.46 36.81 -2.77
N LYS A 132 -5.27 38.01 -3.35
CA LYS A 132 -4.52 39.09 -2.68
C LYS A 132 -5.19 39.60 -1.42
N ASN A 133 -6.52 39.56 -1.38
CA ASN A 133 -7.29 39.97 -0.20
C ASN A 133 -7.32 38.89 0.90
N GLY A 134 -6.73 37.71 0.67
CA GLY A 134 -6.66 36.57 1.61
C GLY A 134 -7.97 35.79 1.80
N THR A 135 -9.07 36.23 1.20
CA THR A 135 -10.42 35.66 1.43
C THR A 135 -11.00 34.97 0.20
N HIS A 136 -11.04 35.64 -0.95
CA HIS A 136 -11.63 35.13 -2.19
C HIS A 136 -10.95 35.77 -3.42
N LEU A 137 -10.96 35.07 -4.55
CA LEU A 137 -10.42 35.61 -5.80
C LEU A 137 -11.15 36.88 -6.23
N THR A 138 -10.39 37.90 -6.63
CA THR A 138 -10.92 39.08 -7.30
C THR A 138 -10.69 39.03 -8.80
N LEU A 139 -11.38 39.88 -9.56
CA LEU A 139 -11.16 40.07 -10.98
C LEU A 139 -9.71 40.43 -11.27
N GLU A 140 -9.07 41.26 -10.45
CA GLU A 140 -7.67 41.65 -10.63
C GLU A 140 -6.73 40.45 -10.51
N ASP A 141 -7.01 39.54 -9.56
CA ASP A 141 -6.27 38.28 -9.41
C ASP A 141 -6.46 37.39 -10.64
N VAL A 142 -7.69 37.31 -11.17
CA VAL A 142 -8.01 36.56 -12.39
C VAL A 142 -7.31 37.17 -13.60
N GLN A 143 -7.39 38.49 -13.83
CA GLN A 143 -6.79 39.19 -14.96
C GLN A 143 -5.27 39.03 -15.00
N GLN A 144 -4.63 39.12 -13.84
CA GLN A 144 -3.18 38.98 -13.73
C GLN A 144 -2.71 37.55 -14.07
N ASN A 145 -3.54 36.55 -13.77
CA ASN A 145 -3.16 35.14 -13.90
C ASN A 145 -3.76 34.43 -15.11
N ALA A 146 -4.84 34.94 -15.72
CA ALA A 146 -5.45 34.32 -16.89
C ALA A 146 -4.50 34.42 -18.10
N VAL A 147 -4.24 33.28 -18.75
CA VAL A 147 -3.45 33.23 -19.97
C VAL A 147 -4.39 33.44 -21.16
N LEU A 148 -4.49 34.70 -21.60
CA LEU A 148 -5.31 35.09 -22.75
C LEU A 148 -4.60 34.90 -24.10
N SER A 149 -3.27 34.81 -24.08
CA SER A 149 -2.45 34.65 -25.27
C SER A 149 -2.74 33.33 -26.01
N THR A 150 -2.57 33.35 -27.33
CA THR A 150 -2.53 32.15 -28.17
C THR A 150 -1.10 31.69 -28.46
N ASP A 151 -0.11 32.26 -27.77
CA ASP A 151 1.29 31.84 -27.86
C ASP A 151 1.43 30.35 -27.50
N VAL A 152 2.07 29.59 -28.38
CA VAL A 152 2.29 28.14 -28.24
C VAL A 152 3.12 27.79 -26.99
N HIS A 153 3.88 28.73 -26.44
CA HIS A 153 4.65 28.54 -25.21
C HIS A 153 3.81 28.51 -23.93
N ALA A 154 2.54 28.94 -23.97
CA ALA A 154 1.69 29.06 -22.79
C ALA A 154 0.41 28.23 -22.91
N CYS A 155 -0.06 27.68 -21.79
CA CYS A 155 -1.33 26.93 -21.73
C CYS A 155 -2.52 27.89 -21.55
N PRO A 156 -3.35 28.13 -22.59
CA PRO A 156 -4.38 29.17 -22.55
C PRO A 156 -5.47 28.84 -21.54
N THR A 157 -5.88 29.85 -20.76
CA THR A 157 -6.99 29.71 -19.81
C THR A 157 -8.31 29.68 -20.58
N ARG A 158 -9.07 28.60 -20.40
CA ARG A 158 -10.39 28.41 -21.04
C ARG A 158 -11.51 28.08 -20.07
N ALA A 159 -11.18 27.81 -18.81
CA ALA A 159 -12.17 27.80 -17.74
C ALA A 159 -11.66 28.53 -16.50
N ILE A 160 -12.58 29.15 -15.77
CA ILE A 160 -12.39 29.63 -14.40
C ILE A 160 -13.36 28.84 -13.53
N SER A 161 -12.84 28.26 -12.44
CA SER A 161 -13.65 27.55 -11.44
C SER A 161 -13.64 28.31 -10.13
N LEU A 162 -14.84 28.67 -9.65
CA LEU A 162 -15.03 29.32 -8.35
C LEU A 162 -15.74 28.35 -7.40
N GLU A 163 -15.25 28.23 -6.18
CA GLU A 163 -15.90 27.46 -5.11
C GLU A 163 -16.70 28.42 -4.21
N ASN A 164 -17.98 28.12 -3.99
CA ASN A 164 -18.82 28.92 -3.10
C ASN A 164 -19.70 28.03 -2.22
N THR A 165 -19.50 27.99 -0.90
CA THR A 165 -18.49 28.73 -0.11
C THR A 165 -17.12 28.06 -0.09
N LEU A 166 -16.04 28.85 0.10
CA LEU A 166 -14.67 28.35 0.30
C LEU A 166 -14.31 28.49 1.78
N ASN A 167 -14.08 27.36 2.48
CA ASN A 167 -13.90 27.30 3.94
C ASN A 167 -15.02 28.00 4.75
N GLY A 168 -16.24 28.06 4.21
CA GLY A 168 -17.38 28.75 4.84
C GLY A 168 -17.42 30.26 4.56
N THR A 169 -16.45 30.82 3.83
CA THR A 169 -16.47 32.21 3.38
C THR A 169 -17.23 32.31 2.06
N ILE A 170 -18.24 33.18 2.05
CA ILE A 170 -19.03 33.50 0.87
C ILE A 170 -18.20 34.31 -0.13
N MET A 171 -18.21 33.89 -1.39
CA MET A 171 -17.73 34.73 -2.49
C MET A 171 -18.79 35.79 -2.84
N PRO A 172 -18.48 37.10 -2.77
CA PRO A 172 -19.45 38.14 -3.04
C PRO A 172 -20.04 38.05 -4.46
N LEU A 173 -21.36 38.13 -4.58
CA LEU A 173 -22.05 38.07 -5.88
C LEU A 173 -21.56 39.17 -6.84
N THR A 174 -21.26 40.36 -6.30
CA THR A 174 -20.67 41.47 -7.07
C THR A 174 -19.34 41.08 -7.72
N GLU A 175 -18.50 40.32 -7.02
CA GLU A 175 -17.20 39.88 -7.53
C GLU A 175 -17.35 38.73 -8.54
N VAL A 176 -18.26 37.79 -8.26
CA VAL A 176 -18.65 36.74 -9.23
C VAL A 176 -19.11 37.37 -10.54
N LYS A 177 -19.92 38.44 -10.49
CA LYS A 177 -20.39 39.17 -11.68
C LYS A 177 -19.23 39.78 -12.46
N ARG A 178 -18.29 40.46 -11.79
CA ARG A 178 -17.12 41.07 -12.43
C ARG A 178 -16.24 40.04 -13.14
N ILE A 179 -15.96 38.91 -12.48
CA ILE A 179 -15.18 37.81 -13.07
C ILE A 179 -15.93 37.17 -14.26
N SER A 180 -17.24 36.98 -14.12
CA SER A 180 -18.09 36.43 -15.19
C SER A 180 -18.15 37.32 -16.43
N GLU A 181 -18.23 38.65 -16.25
CA GLU A 181 -18.18 39.63 -17.34
C GLU A 181 -16.85 39.55 -18.11
N PHE A 182 -15.73 39.53 -17.38
CA PHE A 182 -14.40 39.35 -17.97
C PHE A 182 -14.27 38.00 -18.69
N ALA A 183 -14.75 36.91 -18.10
CA ALA A 183 -14.69 35.59 -18.70
C ALA A 183 -15.47 35.55 -20.03
N ARG A 184 -16.67 36.14 -20.08
CA ARG A 184 -17.47 36.24 -21.31
C ARG A 184 -16.80 37.08 -22.39
N GLU A 185 -16.23 38.22 -22.02
CA GLU A 185 -15.48 39.09 -22.94
C GLU A 185 -14.34 38.34 -23.64
N HIS A 186 -13.70 37.41 -22.92
CA HIS A 186 -12.54 36.66 -23.41
C HIS A 186 -12.85 35.22 -23.85
N GLY A 187 -14.13 34.83 -23.92
CA GLY A 187 -14.54 33.48 -24.31
C GLY A 187 -14.12 32.36 -23.34
N ILE A 188 -13.87 32.69 -22.08
CA ILE A 188 -13.52 31.76 -21.00
C ILE A 188 -14.81 31.24 -20.36
N LYS A 189 -14.87 29.92 -20.10
CA LYS A 189 -15.99 29.26 -19.44
C LYS A 189 -15.94 29.41 -17.93
N MET A 190 -17.11 29.45 -17.30
CA MET A 190 -17.23 29.60 -15.84
C MET A 190 -17.88 28.34 -15.25
N HIS A 191 -17.20 27.71 -14.28
CA HIS A 191 -17.75 26.62 -13.48
C HIS A 191 -17.84 27.03 -12.00
N CYS A 192 -18.96 26.73 -11.34
CA CYS A 192 -19.10 26.87 -9.90
C CYS A 192 -19.06 25.49 -9.24
N ASP A 193 -18.06 25.25 -8.40
CA ASP A 193 -18.17 24.26 -7.33
C ASP A 193 -19.10 24.82 -6.27
N GLY A 194 -20.38 24.53 -6.46
CA GLY A 194 -21.47 24.99 -5.61
C GLY A 194 -21.82 23.99 -4.51
N ALA A 195 -20.85 23.21 -4.03
CA ALA A 195 -21.09 22.19 -3.00
C ALA A 195 -21.78 22.75 -1.74
N ARG A 196 -21.62 24.05 -1.46
CA ARG A 196 -22.31 24.78 -0.39
C ARG A 196 -22.93 26.10 -0.87
N LEU A 197 -23.30 26.20 -2.15
CA LEU A 197 -23.91 27.42 -2.69
C LEU A 197 -25.27 27.68 -2.02
N TRP A 198 -25.99 26.62 -1.66
CA TRP A 198 -27.20 26.67 -0.85
C TRP A 198 -27.01 27.46 0.45
N GLU A 199 -25.87 27.26 1.13
CA GLU A 199 -25.54 27.95 2.39
C GLU A 199 -25.27 29.44 2.14
N ALA A 200 -24.57 29.79 1.07
CA ALA A 200 -24.31 31.19 0.72
C ALA A 200 -25.60 31.95 0.39
N VAL A 201 -26.52 31.30 -0.33
CA VAL A 201 -27.83 31.85 -0.69
C VAL A 201 -28.70 32.02 0.55
N ALA A 202 -28.82 31.00 1.41
CA ALA A 202 -29.59 31.07 2.65
C ALA A 202 -29.02 32.08 3.67
N ALA A 203 -27.74 32.43 3.57
CA ALA A 203 -27.11 33.50 4.34
C ALA A 203 -27.46 34.92 3.84
N GLY A 204 -28.19 35.03 2.73
CA GLY A 204 -28.65 36.31 2.17
C GLY A 204 -27.66 36.99 1.22
N ALA A 205 -26.68 36.26 0.68
CA ALA A 205 -25.69 36.83 -0.25
C ALA A 205 -26.21 37.08 -1.68
N GLY A 206 -27.44 36.66 -1.96
CA GLY A 206 -28.09 36.67 -3.26
C GLY A 206 -29.00 35.44 -3.40
N THR A 207 -29.80 35.39 -4.47
CA THR A 207 -30.64 34.23 -4.79
C THR A 207 -29.87 33.19 -5.61
N LEU A 208 -30.34 31.95 -5.59
CA LEU A 208 -29.73 30.86 -6.37
C LEU A 208 -29.68 31.17 -7.89
N PRO A 209 -30.76 31.67 -8.54
CA PRO A 209 -30.69 32.09 -9.94
C PRO A 209 -29.69 33.21 -10.21
N GLU A 210 -29.55 34.18 -9.31
CA GLU A 210 -28.59 35.28 -9.48
C GLU A 210 -27.15 34.78 -9.52
N PHE A 211 -26.75 33.92 -8.57
CA PHE A 211 -25.43 33.28 -8.61
C PHE A 211 -25.28 32.42 -9.86
N CYS A 212 -26.24 31.52 -10.11
CA CYS A 212 -26.17 30.57 -11.22
C CYS A 212 -26.10 31.26 -12.58
N ALA A 213 -26.73 32.43 -12.78
CA ALA A 213 -26.68 33.19 -14.03
C ALA A 213 -25.26 33.55 -14.50
N HIS A 214 -24.28 33.58 -13.59
CA HIS A 214 -22.89 33.94 -13.87
C HIS A 214 -21.98 32.78 -14.30
N PHE A 215 -22.47 31.53 -14.25
CA PHE A 215 -21.69 30.34 -14.58
C PHE A 215 -22.24 29.60 -15.80
N ASP A 216 -21.40 28.93 -16.60
CA ASP A 216 -21.85 27.97 -17.60
C ASP A 216 -22.39 26.70 -16.91
N THR A 217 -21.72 26.21 -15.86
CA THR A 217 -22.15 25.04 -15.10
C THR A 217 -22.01 25.26 -13.60
N VAL A 218 -22.92 24.67 -12.81
CA VAL A 218 -22.88 24.70 -11.34
C VAL A 218 -23.11 23.30 -10.80
N SER A 219 -22.21 22.80 -9.97
CA SER A 219 -22.37 21.54 -9.24
C SER A 219 -23.03 21.81 -7.89
N LEU A 220 -24.30 21.41 -7.71
CA LEU A 220 -25.06 21.65 -6.48
C LEU A 220 -25.12 20.37 -5.65
N CYS A 221 -24.37 20.32 -4.55
CA CYS A 221 -24.36 19.13 -3.68
C CYS A 221 -25.65 19.01 -2.87
N LEU A 222 -26.14 17.78 -2.72
CA LEU A 222 -27.36 17.48 -1.95
C LEU A 222 -27.03 16.90 -0.57
N SER A 223 -25.81 16.39 -0.35
CA SER A 223 -25.44 15.73 0.90
C SER A 223 -24.77 16.63 1.92
N LYS A 224 -24.21 17.77 1.51
CA LYS A 224 -23.62 18.77 2.41
C LYS A 224 -24.69 19.77 2.86
N GLY A 225 -24.92 19.89 4.16
CA GLY A 225 -25.85 20.87 4.76
C GLY A 225 -27.33 20.54 4.56
N LEU A 226 -27.72 20.15 3.34
CA LEU A 226 -29.07 19.73 2.97
C LEU A 226 -29.43 18.33 3.50
N GLY A 227 -28.43 17.48 3.69
CA GLY A 227 -28.56 16.19 4.36
C GLY A 227 -29.20 15.05 3.58
N ALA A 228 -29.24 15.12 2.25
CA ALA A 228 -29.49 13.93 1.44
C ALA A 228 -28.37 12.89 1.66
N PRO A 229 -28.64 11.58 1.56
CA PRO A 229 -27.64 10.55 1.81
C PRO A 229 -26.48 10.56 0.80
N VAL A 230 -26.73 11.01 -0.44
CA VAL A 230 -25.73 11.03 -1.51
C VAL A 230 -26.15 11.98 -2.62
N GLY A 231 -25.15 12.42 -3.40
CA GLY A 231 -25.35 12.98 -4.72
C GLY A 231 -25.27 14.50 -4.81
N SER A 232 -25.22 14.95 -6.07
CA SER A 232 -25.28 16.34 -6.48
C SER A 232 -26.12 16.46 -7.75
N VAL A 233 -26.53 17.66 -8.11
CA VAL A 233 -27.10 17.96 -9.43
C VAL A 233 -26.21 18.96 -10.13
N LEU A 234 -25.65 18.55 -11.27
CA LEU A 234 -24.94 19.43 -12.19
C LEU A 234 -25.97 20.15 -13.06
N VAL A 235 -26.02 21.48 -12.99
CA VAL A 235 -26.95 22.30 -13.79
C VAL A 235 -26.19 23.14 -14.82
N GLY A 236 -26.79 23.35 -15.99
CA GLY A 236 -26.16 24.08 -17.09
C GLY A 236 -26.92 23.97 -18.42
N PRO A 237 -26.31 24.41 -19.54
CA PRO A 237 -26.89 24.25 -20.87
C PRO A 237 -27.16 22.78 -21.21
N ARG A 238 -28.26 22.52 -21.91
CA ARG A 238 -28.67 21.16 -22.28
C ARG A 238 -27.63 20.46 -23.15
N ALA A 239 -26.98 21.20 -24.05
CA ALA A 239 -25.91 20.68 -24.89
C ALA A 239 -24.71 20.20 -24.03
N THR A 240 -24.28 21.00 -23.06
CA THR A 240 -23.20 20.66 -22.13
C THR A 240 -23.55 19.43 -21.30
N LEU A 241 -24.76 19.38 -20.71
CA LEU A 241 -25.18 18.25 -19.89
C LEU A 241 -25.43 16.97 -20.69
N THR A 242 -25.79 17.09 -21.98
CA THR A 242 -25.86 15.94 -22.88
C THR A 242 -24.48 15.31 -23.00
N HIS A 243 -23.43 16.10 -23.25
CA HIS A 243 -22.05 15.59 -23.25
C HIS A 243 -21.63 15.07 -21.87
N SER A 244 -22.00 15.76 -20.78
CA SER A 244 -21.73 15.29 -19.41
C SER A 244 -22.33 13.91 -19.13
N ARG A 245 -23.50 13.56 -19.68
CA ARG A 245 -24.08 12.21 -19.55
C ARG A 245 -23.22 11.14 -20.21
N TRP A 246 -22.65 11.43 -21.37
CA TRP A 246 -21.73 10.51 -22.07
C TRP A 246 -20.46 10.29 -21.24
N VAL A 247 -19.86 11.37 -20.74
CA VAL A 247 -18.66 11.29 -19.88
C VAL A 247 -19.00 10.56 -18.56
N ARG A 248 -20.16 10.84 -17.96
CA ARG A 248 -20.65 10.14 -16.77
C ARG A 248 -20.73 8.64 -17.01
N LYS A 249 -21.23 8.23 -18.19
CA LYS A 249 -21.28 6.81 -18.57
C LYS A 249 -19.89 6.21 -18.74
N SER A 250 -18.96 6.92 -19.39
CA SER A 250 -17.61 6.40 -19.65
C SER A 250 -16.78 6.21 -18.38
N ILE A 251 -17.03 7.01 -17.33
CA ILE A 251 -16.33 6.89 -16.03
C ILE A 251 -17.10 6.03 -15.01
N GLY A 252 -18.12 5.27 -15.45
CA GLY A 252 -18.87 4.35 -14.59
C GLY A 252 -19.93 4.99 -13.70
N GLY A 253 -20.27 6.28 -13.89
CA GLY A 253 -21.25 7.02 -13.10
C GLY A 253 -22.72 6.84 -13.50
N GLY A 254 -23.03 5.90 -14.40
CA GLY A 254 -24.42 5.60 -14.80
C GLY A 254 -25.11 4.70 -13.77
N THR A 255 -26.23 5.16 -13.21
CA THR A 255 -26.90 4.47 -12.10
C THR A 255 -28.14 3.69 -12.54
N ARG A 256 -28.39 2.56 -11.88
CA ARG A 256 -29.63 1.78 -12.00
C ARG A 256 -30.54 2.16 -10.83
N GLN A 257 -31.82 2.44 -11.09
CA GLN A 257 -32.82 2.69 -10.04
C GLN A 257 -32.47 3.83 -9.05
N PRO A 258 -31.95 4.99 -9.51
CA PRO A 258 -31.54 6.06 -8.61
C PRO A 258 -32.71 6.76 -7.90
N GLY A 259 -33.97 6.49 -8.25
CA GLY A 259 -35.13 7.05 -7.57
C GLY A 259 -35.09 6.90 -6.04
N PHE A 260 -34.48 5.82 -5.53
CA PHE A 260 -34.26 5.61 -4.09
C PHE A 260 -33.44 6.74 -3.43
N ILE A 261 -32.39 7.24 -4.09
CA ILE A 261 -31.52 8.28 -3.55
C ILE A 261 -31.94 9.69 -4.00
N THR A 262 -32.55 9.83 -5.18
CA THR A 262 -33.00 11.12 -5.71
C THR A 262 -34.31 11.59 -5.05
N ALA A 263 -35.16 10.68 -4.57
CA ALA A 263 -36.30 11.04 -3.71
C ALA A 263 -35.86 11.77 -2.44
N CYS A 264 -34.83 11.26 -1.75
CA CYS A 264 -34.25 11.93 -0.59
C CYS A 264 -33.64 13.28 -0.97
N GLY A 265 -32.95 13.34 -2.12
CA GLY A 265 -32.41 14.59 -2.66
C GLY A 265 -33.49 15.66 -2.90
N ARG A 266 -34.67 15.25 -3.37
CA ARG A 266 -35.80 16.16 -3.57
C ARG A 266 -36.30 16.75 -2.26
N VAL A 267 -36.50 15.91 -1.24
CA VAL A 267 -36.89 16.37 0.11
C VAL A 267 -35.84 17.29 0.71
N ALA A 268 -34.55 16.99 0.53
CA ALA A 268 -33.45 17.82 1.02
C ALA A 268 -33.54 19.26 0.46
N VAL A 269 -33.83 19.40 -0.83
CA VAL A 269 -34.03 20.71 -1.46
C VAL A 269 -35.31 21.38 -0.94
N ASP A 270 -36.45 20.70 -0.97
CA ASP A 270 -37.74 21.30 -0.64
C ASP A 270 -37.87 21.70 0.84
N GLU A 271 -37.25 20.97 1.77
CA GLU A 271 -37.37 21.19 3.22
C GLU A 271 -36.15 21.89 3.82
N THR A 272 -34.93 21.49 3.43
CA THR A 272 -33.72 22.00 4.10
C THR A 272 -33.21 23.28 3.45
N PHE A 273 -33.18 23.36 2.12
CA PHE A 273 -32.93 24.63 1.43
C PHE A 273 -34.17 25.53 1.44
N GLY A 274 -35.35 24.98 1.14
CA GLY A 274 -36.60 25.71 1.04
C GLY A 274 -37.07 25.87 -0.40
N LYS A 275 -38.33 26.28 -0.59
CA LYS A 275 -38.96 26.38 -1.92
C LYS A 275 -38.66 27.71 -2.59
N LYS A 276 -38.26 28.72 -1.82
CA LYS A 276 -37.86 30.02 -2.36
C LYS A 276 -36.45 29.97 -2.91
N SER A 277 -36.20 30.77 -3.94
CA SER A 277 -34.89 30.89 -4.56
C SER A 277 -33.81 31.51 -3.67
N ASP A 278 -34.19 32.12 -2.54
CA ASP A 278 -33.29 32.68 -1.52
C ASP A 278 -33.05 31.73 -0.33
N GLY A 279 -33.70 30.56 -0.31
CA GLY A 279 -33.60 29.59 0.79
C GLY A 279 -34.11 30.10 2.14
N SER A 280 -34.81 31.23 2.17
CA SER A 280 -35.26 31.88 3.41
C SER A 280 -36.33 31.11 4.17
N ASP A 281 -37.00 30.17 3.51
CA ASP A 281 -38.05 29.31 4.07
C ASP A 281 -37.56 27.91 4.47
N GLY A 282 -36.27 27.60 4.32
CA GLY A 282 -35.66 26.34 4.71
C GLY A 282 -34.96 26.36 6.09
N TRP A 283 -34.34 25.24 6.42
CA TRP A 283 -33.67 25.02 7.71
C TRP A 283 -32.19 25.45 7.76
N LEU A 284 -31.57 25.75 6.62
CA LEU A 284 -30.16 26.18 6.60
C LEU A 284 -29.91 27.41 7.48
N LYS A 285 -30.87 28.34 7.55
CA LYS A 285 -30.78 29.53 8.39
C LYS A 285 -30.56 29.20 9.88
N ALA A 286 -31.21 28.15 10.38
CA ALA A 286 -31.03 27.71 11.76
C ALA A 286 -29.60 27.21 12.01
N SER A 287 -28.96 26.58 11.02
CA SER A 287 -27.56 26.15 11.09
C SER A 287 -26.61 27.34 11.17
N HIS A 288 -26.86 28.40 10.40
CA HIS A 288 -26.08 29.64 10.45
C HIS A 288 -26.22 30.33 11.80
N ASP A 289 -27.44 30.44 12.30
CA ASP A 289 -27.70 31.05 13.62
C ASP A 289 -27.02 30.25 14.73
N MET A 290 -26.96 28.93 14.61
CA MET A 290 -26.19 28.07 15.52
C MET A 290 -24.69 28.34 15.42
N ALA A 291 -24.12 28.45 14.22
CA ALA A 291 -22.70 28.79 14.05
C ALA A 291 -22.36 30.17 14.64
N LYS A 292 -23.27 31.15 14.50
CA LYS A 292 -23.16 32.47 15.14
C LYS A 292 -23.19 32.40 16.66
N LYS A 293 -24.01 31.53 17.24
CA LYS A 293 -23.99 31.29 18.70
C LYS A 293 -22.69 30.64 19.16
N VAL A 294 -22.11 29.73 18.36
CA VAL A 294 -20.79 29.13 18.64
C VAL A 294 -19.68 30.19 18.55
N GLU A 295 -19.71 31.06 17.53
CA GLU A 295 -18.81 32.22 17.40
C GLU A 295 -18.89 33.14 18.63
N ALA A 296 -20.10 33.56 19.04
CA ALA A 296 -20.30 34.40 20.21
C ALA A 296 -19.75 33.71 21.47
N LEU A 297 -20.04 32.42 21.66
CA LEU A 297 -19.58 31.66 22.82
C LEU A 297 -18.05 31.59 22.92
N TRP A 298 -17.37 31.41 21.79
CA TRP A 298 -15.91 31.38 21.73
C TRP A 298 -15.28 32.76 21.94
N THR A 299 -15.82 33.78 21.29
CA THR A 299 -15.28 35.16 21.31
C THR A 299 -15.54 35.86 22.65
N ASP A 300 -16.68 35.61 23.30
CA ASP A 300 -16.99 36.10 24.66
C ASP A 300 -15.99 35.60 25.72
N MET A 301 -15.34 34.47 25.45
CA MET A 301 -14.27 33.90 26.30
C MET A 301 -12.86 34.36 25.91
N GLY A 302 -12.74 35.29 24.97
CA GLY A 302 -11.46 35.83 24.48
C GLY A 302 -10.83 35.05 23.33
N GLY A 303 -11.57 34.08 22.75
CA GLY A 303 -11.13 33.32 21.58
C GLY A 303 -11.12 34.13 20.28
N LYS A 304 -10.20 33.78 19.37
CA LYS A 304 -10.12 34.35 18.02
C LYS A 304 -10.63 33.38 16.96
N LEU A 305 -11.04 33.90 15.81
CA LEU A 305 -11.43 33.09 14.67
C LEU A 305 -10.35 33.10 13.58
N VAL A 306 -10.21 31.99 12.86
CA VAL A 306 -9.35 31.88 11.68
C VAL A 306 -10.00 32.56 10.48
N HIS A 307 -11.32 32.41 10.34
CA HIS A 307 -12.12 32.98 9.27
C HIS A 307 -13.43 33.57 9.81
N PRO A 308 -14.01 34.60 9.16
CA PRO A 308 -15.34 35.09 9.49
C PRO A 308 -16.41 33.99 9.34
N VAL A 309 -17.35 33.93 10.28
CA VAL A 309 -18.49 33.01 10.21
C VAL A 309 -19.58 33.60 9.32
N HIS A 310 -19.55 33.33 8.01
CA HIS A 310 -20.59 33.78 7.08
C HIS A 310 -21.76 32.79 6.97
N THR A 311 -21.50 31.49 7.10
CA THR A 311 -22.51 30.44 6.96
C THR A 311 -22.53 29.50 8.19
N ASN A 312 -22.46 28.19 7.98
CA ASN A 312 -22.58 27.13 8.97
C ASN A 312 -21.22 26.64 9.53
N MET A 313 -20.12 27.36 9.28
CA MET A 313 -18.78 26.97 9.74
C MET A 313 -18.17 28.03 10.65
N CYS A 314 -17.74 27.60 11.83
CA CYS A 314 -16.98 28.39 12.78
C CYS A 314 -15.57 27.80 12.91
N TRP A 315 -14.56 28.56 12.47
CA TRP A 315 -13.16 28.17 12.58
C TRP A 315 -12.53 28.88 13.77
N VAL A 316 -12.48 28.19 14.91
CA VAL A 316 -11.86 28.71 16.12
C VAL A 316 -10.33 28.60 16.02
N ASP A 317 -9.64 29.70 16.31
CA ASP A 317 -8.19 29.77 16.34
C ASP A 317 -7.68 29.20 17.68
N LEU A 318 -7.48 27.88 17.68
CA LEU A 318 -6.99 27.15 18.84
C LEU A 318 -5.54 27.51 19.18
N ALA A 319 -4.73 27.86 18.19
CA ALA A 319 -3.34 28.28 18.40
C ALA A 319 -3.28 29.56 19.23
N SER A 320 -4.08 30.58 18.89
CA SER A 320 -4.21 31.80 19.70
C SER A 320 -4.74 31.54 21.11
N ALA A 321 -5.58 30.50 21.27
CA ALA A 321 -6.11 30.07 22.56
C ALA A 321 -5.17 29.11 23.31
N LYS A 322 -3.96 28.87 22.80
CA LYS A 322 -2.98 27.95 23.40
C LYS A 322 -3.53 26.53 23.61
N CYS A 323 -4.19 26.02 22.59
CA CYS A 323 -4.78 24.69 22.58
C CYS A 323 -4.37 23.96 21.29
N SER A 324 -3.83 22.76 21.42
CA SER A 324 -3.63 21.86 20.27
C SER A 324 -4.97 21.30 19.75
N ASP A 325 -5.04 20.96 18.46
CA ASP A 325 -6.20 20.29 17.87
C ASP A 325 -6.55 19.00 18.63
N ASP A 326 -5.53 18.19 18.98
CA ASP A 326 -5.71 16.94 19.73
C ASP A 326 -6.35 17.17 21.10
N ARG A 327 -5.89 18.19 21.85
CA ARG A 327 -6.49 18.55 23.14
C ARG A 327 -7.93 19.01 22.96
N PHE A 328 -8.21 19.87 21.99
CA PHE A 328 -9.56 20.34 21.72
C PHE A 328 -10.51 19.19 21.33
N ILE A 329 -10.03 18.23 20.52
CA ILE A 329 -10.77 17.01 20.17
C ILE A 329 -11.05 16.16 21.41
N GLN A 330 -10.06 16.00 22.30
CA GLN A 330 -10.24 15.24 23.55
C GLN A 330 -11.25 15.90 24.49
N LEU A 331 -11.16 17.23 24.69
CA LEU A 331 -12.12 17.99 25.51
C LEU A 331 -13.54 17.89 24.93
N SER A 332 -13.67 18.06 23.62
CA SER A 332 -14.94 17.93 22.91
C SER A 332 -15.53 16.52 23.06
N LYS A 333 -14.71 15.47 22.87
CA LYS A 333 -15.12 14.07 23.05
C LYS A 333 -15.54 13.77 24.49
N ALA A 334 -14.84 14.30 25.48
CA ALA A 334 -15.20 14.17 26.89
C ALA A 334 -16.54 14.85 27.20
N ALA A 335 -16.85 15.96 26.50
CA ALA A 335 -18.15 16.62 26.56
C ALA A 335 -19.23 15.94 25.70
N GLY A 336 -18.93 14.82 25.03
CA GLY A 336 -19.88 14.08 24.18
C GLY A 336 -20.11 14.70 22.79
N LEU A 337 -19.21 15.57 22.33
CA LEU A 337 -19.22 16.18 21.00
C LEU A 337 -18.15 15.53 20.11
N ASN A 338 -18.46 15.35 18.82
CA ASN A 338 -17.45 14.98 17.84
C ASN A 338 -16.95 16.22 17.10
N THR A 339 -15.64 16.43 17.08
CA THR A 339 -14.97 17.55 16.39
C THR A 339 -13.71 17.04 15.71
N SER A 340 -13.20 17.76 14.70
CA SER A 340 -11.95 17.43 13.99
C SER A 340 -10.89 18.53 14.15
N GLY A 341 -10.83 19.17 15.32
CA GLY A 341 -9.98 20.33 15.60
C GLY A 341 -10.76 21.64 15.62
N GLY A 342 -10.09 22.76 15.36
CA GLY A 342 -10.68 24.11 15.41
C GLY A 342 -11.78 24.39 14.37
N ARG A 343 -12.06 23.46 13.45
CA ARG A 343 -13.13 23.55 12.47
C ARG A 343 -14.43 22.96 13.03
N LEU A 344 -15.38 23.82 13.40
CA LEU A 344 -16.70 23.45 13.90
C LEU A 344 -17.77 23.73 12.85
N VAL A 345 -18.47 22.69 12.40
CA VAL A 345 -19.51 22.80 11.36
C VAL A 345 -20.87 22.49 11.97
N THR A 346 -21.85 23.34 11.72
CA THR A 346 -23.24 23.15 12.16
C THR A 346 -24.13 22.73 10.98
N HIS A 347 -25.17 21.97 11.26
CA HIS A 347 -26.24 21.65 10.30
C HIS A 347 -27.58 21.63 11.04
N TYR A 348 -28.69 21.48 10.31
CA TYR A 348 -30.02 21.71 10.88
C TYR A 348 -30.34 20.77 12.05
N GLN A 349 -29.86 19.52 12.02
CA GLN A 349 -30.03 18.57 13.14
C GLN A 349 -29.20 18.95 14.39
N ILE A 350 -28.05 19.63 14.24
CA ILE A 350 -27.31 20.24 15.37
C ILE A 350 -28.09 21.45 15.90
N ALA A 351 -28.63 22.28 15.01
CA ALA A 351 -29.45 23.43 15.43
C ALA A 351 -30.70 23.01 16.21
N GLN A 352 -31.32 21.88 15.83
CA GLN A 352 -32.44 21.27 16.55
C GLN A 352 -32.05 20.79 17.97
N ASN A 353 -30.78 20.46 18.21
CA ASN A 353 -30.22 20.11 19.54
C ASN A 353 -29.33 21.22 20.12
N GLY A 354 -29.57 22.47 19.71
CA GLY A 354 -28.63 23.57 19.91
C GLY A 354 -28.33 23.87 21.39
N ASP A 355 -29.31 23.74 22.28
CA ASP A 355 -29.12 24.04 23.70
C ASP A 355 -28.12 23.08 24.38
N ASP A 356 -28.23 21.77 24.10
CA ASP A 356 -27.30 20.76 24.62
C ASP A 356 -25.90 20.93 24.01
N VAL A 357 -25.84 21.20 22.70
CA VAL A 357 -24.55 21.42 22.00
C VAL A 357 -23.84 22.66 22.53
N LEU A 358 -24.54 23.79 22.70
CA LEU A 358 -23.95 25.01 23.24
C LEU A 358 -23.54 24.86 24.70
N TRP A 359 -24.33 24.13 25.51
CA TRP A 359 -23.96 23.83 26.89
C TRP A 359 -22.66 23.00 26.97
N ARG A 360 -22.53 21.97 26.14
CA ARG A 360 -21.31 21.15 26.02
C ARG A 360 -20.12 21.97 25.53
N LEU A 361 -20.28 22.72 24.44
CA LEU A 361 -19.21 23.58 23.89
C LEU A 361 -18.76 24.64 24.90
N ARG A 362 -19.67 25.19 25.72
CA ARG A 362 -19.31 26.13 26.79
C ARG A 362 -18.37 25.48 27.79
N GLY A 363 -18.62 24.23 28.16
CA GLY A 363 -17.75 23.44 29.04
C GLY A 363 -16.39 23.14 28.41
N VAL A 364 -16.35 22.87 27.11
CA VAL A 364 -15.11 22.66 26.34
C VAL A 364 -14.29 23.95 26.29
N PHE A 365 -14.88 25.05 25.83
CA PHE A 365 -14.20 26.33 25.66
C PHE A 365 -13.69 26.87 27.00
N LYS A 366 -14.46 26.72 28.08
CA LYS A 366 -14.01 27.08 29.42
C LYS A 366 -12.73 26.32 29.81
N GLN A 367 -12.68 25.01 29.59
CA GLN A 367 -11.48 24.22 29.87
C GLN A 367 -10.29 24.60 28.98
N VAL A 368 -10.54 24.98 27.72
CA VAL A 368 -9.49 25.48 26.82
C VAL A 368 -8.77 26.70 27.45
N PHE A 369 -9.52 27.68 27.95
CA PHE A 369 -8.96 28.91 28.52
C PHE A 369 -8.50 28.80 29.98
N GLU A 370 -9.03 27.86 30.78
CA GLU A 370 -8.64 27.68 32.20
C GLU A 370 -7.30 26.96 32.38
N ALA A 371 -6.88 26.14 31.42
CA ALA A 371 -5.62 25.41 31.46
C ALA A 371 -4.87 25.52 30.12
N PRO A 372 -4.41 26.72 29.73
CA PRO A 372 -3.74 26.92 28.44
C PRO A 372 -2.43 26.09 28.37
N GLU A 373 -2.19 25.43 27.23
CA GLU A 373 -0.94 24.68 27.01
C GLU A 373 0.21 25.67 26.75
N GLU A 374 1.42 25.35 27.19
CA GLU A 374 2.61 26.02 26.66
C GLU A 374 2.87 25.51 25.24
N LEU A 375 2.15 26.07 24.27
CA LEU A 375 2.51 25.91 22.87
C LEU A 375 3.87 26.56 22.68
N GLN A 376 4.89 25.78 22.30
CA GLN A 376 6.15 26.34 21.84
C GLN A 376 5.84 27.26 20.65
N PRO A 377 6.47 28.45 20.57
CA PRO A 377 6.20 29.36 19.47
C PRO A 377 6.47 28.63 18.16
N GLU A 378 5.43 28.47 17.35
CA GLU A 378 5.59 28.05 15.97
C GLU A 378 6.57 29.02 15.31
N VAL A 379 7.72 28.50 14.91
CA VAL A 379 8.58 29.22 13.96
C VAL A 379 7.75 29.31 12.69
N GLY A 380 7.11 30.45 12.50
CA GLY A 380 6.36 30.77 11.29
C GLY A 380 7.31 30.72 10.10
N VAL A 381 7.32 29.58 9.40
CA VAL A 381 7.89 29.49 8.06
C VAL A 381 6.90 30.16 7.13
N ARG A 382 7.14 31.45 6.86
CA ARG A 382 6.67 32.06 5.61
C ARG A 382 7.17 31.18 4.48
N ALA A 383 6.32 30.91 3.49
CA ALA A 383 6.59 30.08 2.31
C ALA A 383 7.72 30.59 1.38
N ARG A 384 8.71 31.34 1.87
CA ARG A 384 9.90 31.81 1.13
C ARG A 384 11.21 31.10 1.49
N ASP A 385 11.27 30.34 2.59
CA ASP A 385 12.53 29.73 3.04
C ASP A 385 12.47 28.20 3.00
N PHE A 386 12.36 27.64 1.80
CA PHE A 386 12.46 26.20 1.50
C PHE A 386 13.93 25.70 1.50
N PHE A 387 14.86 26.47 2.06
CA PHE A 387 16.30 26.32 1.85
C PHE A 387 17.12 26.66 3.10
N ALA A 388 16.88 25.97 4.22
CA ALA A 388 17.88 25.91 5.29
C ALA A 388 17.67 24.70 6.21
N MET A 389 18.68 23.82 6.22
CA MET A 389 18.97 22.85 7.27
C MET A 389 17.98 21.69 7.49
N PHE A 390 18.24 20.62 6.73
CA PHE A 390 18.36 19.30 7.35
C PHE A 390 19.24 19.35 8.62
N SER A 391 18.91 18.52 9.59
CA SER A 391 19.60 18.28 10.88
C SER A 391 19.15 19.23 12.01
N ARG A 392 18.64 18.78 13.16
CA ARG A 392 18.91 17.59 13.99
C ARG A 392 17.67 17.28 14.85
N ARG A 393 17.15 16.04 14.77
CA ARG A 393 17.29 14.96 15.78
C ARG A 393 16.65 15.28 17.14
N HIS A 394 15.49 14.67 17.42
CA HIS A 394 15.32 13.54 18.39
C HIS A 394 15.40 14.02 19.85
N LYS A 395 14.50 13.70 20.79
CA LYS A 395 13.70 12.49 21.09
C LYS A 395 13.11 12.77 22.52
N PRO A 396 12.47 11.81 23.21
CA PRO A 396 11.09 11.35 23.14
C PRO A 396 10.45 11.51 24.55
N THR A 397 9.43 10.71 24.87
CA THR A 397 8.89 10.41 26.21
C THR A 397 7.79 11.36 26.73
N ASN A 398 6.73 10.90 27.38
CA ASN A 398 6.26 9.54 27.66
C ASN A 398 4.83 9.66 28.18
N TRP A 399 3.96 8.79 27.66
CA TRP A 399 3.06 7.93 28.42
C TRP A 399 1.68 8.43 28.81
N CYS A 400 0.77 7.48 28.65
CA CYS A 400 -0.60 7.41 29.14
C CYS A 400 -1.61 8.26 28.36
N LEU A 401 -2.34 7.73 27.38
CA LEU A 401 -2.78 6.33 27.27
C LEU A 401 -3.24 5.82 28.63
N ALA A 402 -4.26 6.44 29.17
CA ALA A 402 -4.93 5.80 30.28
C ALA A 402 -6.42 6.14 30.25
N LEU A 403 -7.10 5.39 29.41
CA LEU A 403 -8.27 4.64 29.88
C LEU A 403 -9.67 5.24 29.73
N ILE A 404 -9.91 6.36 29.03
CA ILE A 404 -11.29 6.69 28.59
C ILE A 404 -11.35 7.08 27.11
N VAL A 405 -10.62 6.33 26.30
CA VAL A 405 -10.94 6.11 24.87
C VAL A 405 -11.87 4.88 24.73
N LEU A 406 -12.53 4.51 25.84
CA LEU A 406 -12.78 3.11 26.14
C LEU A 406 -14.05 2.48 25.55
N GLN A 407 -14.89 3.19 24.79
CA GLN A 407 -16.12 2.55 24.26
C GLN A 407 -16.50 2.81 22.79
N CYS A 408 -15.62 3.47 22.01
CA CYS A 408 -15.68 3.40 20.53
C CYS A 408 -14.36 2.97 19.88
N LEU A 409 -13.48 2.30 20.64
CA LEU A 409 -12.32 1.53 20.13
C LEU A 409 -12.68 0.06 19.81
N ALA A 410 -13.97 -0.28 19.77
CA ALA A 410 -14.45 -1.66 19.64
C ALA A 410 -14.92 -2.01 18.22
N VAL A 411 -14.08 -1.79 17.21
CA VAL A 411 -14.13 -2.44 15.87
C VAL A 411 -12.69 -2.35 15.31
N SER A 412 -11.80 -3.35 15.29
CA SER A 412 -11.80 -4.78 15.58
C SER A 412 -10.40 -5.21 16.06
N SER A 413 -10.21 -5.42 17.36
CA SER A 413 -8.96 -5.96 17.94
C SER A 413 -9.02 -7.47 18.18
N ARG A 414 -9.90 -8.18 17.46
CA ARG A 414 -10.24 -9.59 17.72
C ARG A 414 -9.98 -10.46 16.47
N PRO A 415 -9.66 -11.75 16.66
CA PRO A 415 -9.72 -12.72 15.57
C PRO A 415 -11.14 -12.84 15.02
N TYR A 416 -11.29 -13.50 13.88
CA TYR A 416 -12.62 -13.84 13.38
C TYR A 416 -13.39 -14.67 14.42
N ASP A 417 -14.61 -14.25 14.74
CA ASP A 417 -15.50 -15.01 15.61
C ASP A 417 -16.27 -16.04 14.77
N PHE A 418 -15.84 -17.30 14.86
CA PHE A 418 -16.45 -18.41 14.14
C PHE A 418 -17.82 -18.83 14.68
N GLY A 419 -18.31 -18.24 15.79
CA GLY A 419 -19.56 -18.65 16.44
C GLY A 419 -19.48 -20.01 17.14
N ALA A 420 -18.26 -20.52 17.34
CA ALA A 420 -17.97 -21.79 18.00
C ALA A 420 -16.62 -21.74 18.74
N ASP A 421 -16.43 -22.61 19.72
CA ASP A 421 -15.13 -22.77 20.39
C ASP A 421 -14.15 -23.52 19.46
N VAL A 422 -13.40 -22.75 18.69
CA VAL A 422 -12.41 -23.30 17.73
C VAL A 422 -11.12 -23.76 18.40
N ARG A 423 -10.92 -23.53 19.71
CA ARG A 423 -9.70 -23.96 20.43
C ARG A 423 -9.55 -25.47 20.42
N ARG A 424 -10.67 -26.21 20.37
CA ARG A 424 -10.66 -27.68 20.25
C ARG A 424 -10.26 -28.17 18.86
N LEU A 425 -10.42 -27.34 17.83
CA LEU A 425 -10.06 -27.69 16.44
C LEU A 425 -8.58 -27.44 16.15
N THR A 426 -8.03 -26.41 16.80
CA THR A 426 -6.61 -26.07 16.70
C THR A 426 -5.75 -26.96 17.56
N ARG A 427 -6.26 -27.37 18.75
CA ARG A 427 -5.56 -28.32 19.62
C ARG A 427 -5.30 -29.65 18.93
N ARG A 428 -4.06 -30.10 19.02
CA ARG A 428 -3.69 -31.47 18.70
C ARG A 428 -4.47 -32.45 19.61
N ASP A 429 -5.15 -33.43 19.03
CA ASP A 429 -5.71 -34.55 19.80
C ASP A 429 -4.55 -35.31 20.46
N ASP A 430 -4.68 -35.69 21.74
CA ASP A 430 -3.67 -36.38 22.58
C ASP A 430 -3.26 -37.79 22.07
N THR A 431 -3.47 -38.07 20.79
CA THR A 431 -3.04 -39.31 20.13
C THR A 431 -1.52 -39.44 20.28
N PRO A 432 -1.03 -40.51 20.94
CA PRO A 432 0.40 -40.73 21.12
C PRO A 432 1.08 -40.92 19.76
N GLY A 433 2.08 -40.10 19.44
CA GLY A 433 2.86 -40.25 18.20
C GLY A 433 3.61 -38.98 17.76
N PRO A 434 4.54 -39.08 16.81
CA PRO A 434 5.20 -37.92 16.24
C PRO A 434 4.26 -37.13 15.29
N ILE A 435 4.47 -35.82 15.17
CA ILE A 435 3.86 -35.01 14.12
C ILE A 435 4.55 -35.34 12.79
N VAL A 436 3.80 -35.83 11.82
CA VAL A 436 4.29 -36.19 10.48
C VAL A 436 3.86 -35.12 9.47
N VAL A 437 4.80 -34.68 8.64
CA VAL A 437 4.51 -33.82 7.49
C VAL A 437 4.15 -34.72 6.32
N ARG A 438 2.88 -34.66 5.89
CA ARG A 438 2.30 -35.58 4.91
C ARG A 438 2.02 -34.90 3.58
N ARG A 439 1.91 -35.72 2.54
CA ARG A 439 1.30 -35.31 1.27
C ARG A 439 -0.16 -34.93 1.50
N LEU A 440 -0.56 -33.74 1.06
CA LEU A 440 -1.96 -33.33 1.15
C LEU A 440 -2.85 -34.07 0.16
N PRO A 441 -4.13 -34.33 0.49
CA PRO A 441 -5.05 -35.00 -0.41
C PRO A 441 -5.21 -34.26 -1.74
N THR A 442 -5.40 -35.04 -2.80
CA THR A 442 -5.88 -34.53 -4.09
C THR A 442 -7.40 -34.42 -4.05
N PRO A 443 -8.02 -33.36 -4.59
CA PRO A 443 -9.46 -33.25 -4.68
C PRO A 443 -10.07 -34.42 -5.51
N PRO A 444 -11.37 -34.72 -5.34
CA PRO A 444 -12.02 -35.87 -6.01
C PRO A 444 -11.96 -35.84 -7.55
N ASN A 445 -11.75 -34.68 -8.16
CA ASN A 445 -11.58 -34.51 -9.60
C ASN A 445 -10.19 -34.95 -10.12
N GLY A 446 -9.27 -35.34 -9.22
CA GLY A 446 -7.94 -35.82 -9.57
C GLY A 446 -6.93 -34.71 -9.95
N THR A 447 -7.30 -33.43 -9.89
CA THR A 447 -6.39 -32.33 -10.27
C THR A 447 -5.39 -32.05 -9.16
N LEU A 448 -4.10 -31.98 -9.48
CA LEU A 448 -3.07 -31.55 -8.52
C LEU A 448 -3.27 -30.06 -8.17
N PRO A 449 -3.51 -29.71 -6.88
CA PRO A 449 -3.75 -28.32 -6.50
C PRO A 449 -2.52 -27.41 -6.68
N MET A 450 -2.77 -26.15 -7.01
CA MET A 450 -1.73 -25.16 -7.31
C MET A 450 -1.54 -24.17 -6.16
N ARG A 451 -0.27 -23.91 -5.80
CA ARG A 451 0.09 -22.70 -5.05
C ARG A 451 0.01 -21.51 -5.99
N MET A 452 -0.99 -20.65 -5.79
CA MET A 452 -1.29 -19.51 -6.67
C MET A 452 -0.53 -18.25 -6.23
N GLU A 453 -0.33 -17.30 -7.15
CA GLU A 453 0.12 -15.97 -6.76
C GLU A 453 -0.98 -15.30 -5.90
N VAL A 454 -0.59 -14.59 -4.83
CA VAL A 454 -1.52 -14.09 -3.79
C VAL A 454 -2.61 -13.16 -4.33
N ARG A 455 -2.32 -12.32 -5.31
CA ARG A 455 -3.30 -11.43 -5.96
C ARG A 455 -4.25 -12.24 -6.83
N SER A 456 -3.74 -13.26 -7.53
CA SER A 456 -4.58 -14.20 -8.27
C SER A 456 -5.50 -15.01 -7.35
N MET A 457 -5.03 -15.38 -6.15
CA MET A 457 -5.87 -16.03 -5.14
C MET A 457 -6.93 -15.10 -4.58
N ARG A 458 -6.62 -13.80 -4.39
CA ARG A 458 -7.56 -12.77 -3.93
C ARG A 458 -8.79 -12.63 -4.85
N ASP A 459 -8.63 -12.91 -6.15
CA ASP A 459 -9.72 -12.86 -7.12
C ASP A 459 -10.68 -14.07 -7.01
N ASP A 460 -10.25 -15.18 -6.38
CA ASP A 460 -11.12 -16.29 -6.01
C ASP A 460 -11.67 -16.08 -4.60
N LYS A 461 -12.91 -15.59 -4.51
CA LYS A 461 -13.60 -15.29 -3.25
C LYS A 461 -13.48 -16.43 -2.23
N TYR A 462 -13.72 -17.68 -2.63
CA TYR A 462 -13.81 -18.78 -1.67
C TYR A 462 -12.42 -19.17 -1.14
N LYS A 463 -11.42 -19.21 -2.02
CA LYS A 463 -10.04 -19.46 -1.62
C LYS A 463 -9.48 -18.33 -0.77
N TRP A 464 -9.75 -17.08 -1.16
CA TRP A 464 -9.33 -15.90 -0.39
C TRP A 464 -9.90 -15.90 1.02
N ASP A 465 -11.22 -16.13 1.14
CA ASP A 465 -11.88 -16.18 2.44
C ASP A 465 -11.28 -17.29 3.32
N LEU A 466 -11.09 -18.49 2.78
CA LEU A 466 -10.48 -19.59 3.53
C LEU A 466 -9.03 -19.32 3.90
N PHE A 467 -8.27 -18.63 3.05
CA PHE A 467 -6.90 -18.25 3.33
C PHE A 467 -6.81 -17.30 4.52
N ILE A 468 -7.58 -16.19 4.50
CA ILE A 468 -7.58 -15.22 5.59
C ILE A 468 -8.15 -15.84 6.89
N LEU A 469 -9.25 -16.60 6.80
CA LEU A 469 -9.87 -17.21 7.98
C LEU A 469 -8.99 -18.30 8.60
N SER A 470 -8.37 -19.17 7.80
CA SER A 470 -7.46 -20.20 8.31
C SER A 470 -6.21 -19.59 8.93
N LEU A 471 -5.64 -18.53 8.33
CA LEU A 471 -4.49 -17.83 8.90
C LEU A 471 -4.86 -17.12 10.21
N SER A 472 -6.05 -16.51 10.28
CA SER A 472 -6.59 -15.94 11.53
C SER A 472 -6.77 -17.01 12.60
N MET A 473 -7.37 -18.16 12.28
CA MET A 473 -7.52 -19.27 13.23
C MET A 473 -6.15 -19.81 13.70
N PHE A 474 -5.18 -19.91 12.79
CA PHE A 474 -3.86 -20.46 13.06
C PHE A 474 -3.02 -19.57 13.98
N GLN A 475 -3.01 -18.26 13.72
CA GLN A 475 -2.26 -17.30 14.51
C GLN A 475 -2.81 -17.11 15.92
N TYR A 476 -4.09 -17.42 16.16
CA TYR A 476 -4.73 -17.30 17.48
C TYR A 476 -4.83 -18.65 18.23
N ALA A 477 -4.24 -19.71 17.69
CA ALA A 477 -4.07 -20.97 18.42
C ALA A 477 -3.17 -20.77 19.65
N ASP A 478 -3.39 -21.60 20.67
CA ASP A 478 -2.62 -21.59 21.93
C ASP A 478 -1.11 -21.78 21.64
N GLN A 479 -0.25 -20.87 22.10
CA GLN A 479 1.18 -20.92 21.79
C GLN A 479 1.90 -22.12 22.41
N ASP A 480 1.28 -22.79 23.38
CA ASP A 480 1.81 -24.04 23.96
C ASP A 480 1.53 -25.25 23.06
N ASP A 481 0.63 -25.15 22.07
CA ASP A 481 0.39 -26.21 21.11
C ASP A 481 1.52 -26.25 20.05
N LEU A 482 2.18 -27.41 19.92
CA LEU A 482 3.21 -27.68 18.91
C LEU A 482 2.78 -27.38 17.46
N LEU A 483 1.47 -27.39 17.17
CA LEU A 483 0.88 -27.07 15.86
C LEU A 483 0.29 -25.65 15.78
N SER A 484 0.62 -24.78 16.74
CA SER A 484 0.31 -23.35 16.67
C SER A 484 1.25 -22.60 15.72
N TRP A 485 0.84 -21.40 15.29
CA TRP A 485 1.72 -20.53 14.51
C TRP A 485 3.04 -20.26 15.25
N TYR A 486 2.96 -20.01 16.56
CA TYR A 486 4.13 -19.72 17.39
C TYR A 486 5.14 -20.86 17.37
N GLN A 487 4.71 -22.09 17.64
CA GLN A 487 5.60 -23.25 17.70
C GLN A 487 6.16 -23.61 16.32
N ILE A 488 5.33 -23.57 15.28
CA ILE A 488 5.79 -23.86 13.91
C ILE A 488 6.76 -22.77 13.44
N ALA A 489 6.43 -21.48 13.60
CA ALA A 489 7.35 -20.39 13.28
C ALA A 489 8.65 -20.49 14.08
N GLY A 490 8.58 -20.90 15.35
CA GLY A 490 9.72 -21.09 16.23
C GLY A 490 10.70 -22.19 15.81
N ILE A 491 10.30 -23.13 14.93
CA ILE A 491 11.22 -24.13 14.35
C ILE A 491 12.39 -23.44 13.63
N HIS A 492 12.12 -22.33 12.95
CA HIS A 492 13.14 -21.59 12.21
C HIS A 492 14.19 -20.97 13.12
N GLY A 493 13.87 -20.65 14.37
CA GLY A 493 14.69 -19.77 15.19
C GLY A 493 14.36 -19.80 16.66
N VAL A 494 14.19 -18.61 17.25
CA VAL A 494 13.82 -18.52 18.67
C VAL A 494 12.42 -19.11 18.87
N PRO A 495 12.14 -19.79 20.00
CA PRO A 495 12.92 -19.81 21.26
C PRO A 495 14.11 -20.80 21.32
N PHE A 496 14.50 -21.48 20.23
CA PHE A 496 15.53 -22.54 20.24
C PHE A 496 15.17 -23.71 21.16
N THR A 497 13.92 -24.16 21.07
CA THR A 497 13.40 -25.29 21.87
C THR A 497 13.26 -26.54 21.02
N THR A 498 13.31 -27.71 21.68
CA THR A 498 12.95 -28.99 21.08
C THR A 498 11.56 -28.92 20.45
N TRP A 499 11.46 -29.27 19.16
CA TRP A 499 10.20 -29.47 18.49
C TRP A 499 10.06 -30.94 18.08
N ASN A 500 8.90 -31.54 18.41
CA ASN A 500 8.55 -32.92 18.02
C ASN A 500 9.59 -33.98 18.49
N GLY A 501 10.19 -33.74 19.66
CA GLY A 501 11.13 -34.67 20.30
C GLY A 501 12.55 -34.69 19.72
N VAL A 502 12.90 -33.76 18.82
CA VAL A 502 14.24 -33.67 18.24
C VAL A 502 15.12 -32.76 19.08
N GLU A 503 16.06 -33.32 19.83
CA GLU A 503 16.94 -32.57 20.74
C GLU A 503 18.10 -31.86 20.02
N PRO A 504 18.63 -30.76 20.59
CA PRO A 504 19.75 -30.05 20.00
C PRO A 504 21.05 -30.84 20.13
N LEU A 505 21.95 -30.70 19.15
CA LEU A 505 23.33 -31.17 19.31
C LEU A 505 24.06 -30.42 20.43
N PRO A 506 25.02 -31.05 21.13
CA PRO A 506 25.91 -30.35 22.05
C PRO A 506 26.60 -29.18 21.35
N GLY A 507 26.39 -27.94 21.84
CA GLY A 507 26.92 -26.72 21.24
C GLY A 507 25.91 -25.91 20.41
N ALA A 508 24.83 -26.53 19.92
CA ALA A 508 23.84 -25.91 19.03
C ALA A 508 22.65 -25.24 19.75
N LYS A 509 22.69 -25.10 21.08
CA LYS A 509 21.55 -24.65 21.91
C LYS A 509 21.10 -23.19 21.69
N LYS A 510 21.78 -22.45 20.81
CA LYS A 510 21.48 -21.05 20.48
C LYS A 510 21.18 -20.83 18.99
N SER A 511 20.89 -21.90 18.25
CA SER A 511 20.57 -21.88 16.83
C SER A 511 19.16 -22.40 16.59
N GLY A 512 18.49 -21.98 15.52
CA GLY A 512 17.24 -22.59 15.07
C GLY A 512 17.50 -23.86 14.25
N TYR A 513 16.44 -24.58 13.86
CA TYR A 513 16.59 -25.73 12.97
C TYR A 513 16.89 -25.34 11.52
N CYS A 514 16.59 -24.09 11.14
CA CYS A 514 16.78 -23.63 9.76
C CYS A 514 18.21 -23.84 9.29
N THR A 515 18.35 -24.31 8.05
CA THR A 515 19.66 -24.48 7.42
C THR A 515 19.94 -23.29 6.52
N HIS A 516 20.86 -22.42 6.92
CA HIS A 516 21.41 -21.33 6.10
C HIS A 516 22.90 -21.60 5.83
N SER A 517 23.43 -21.02 4.77
CA SER A 517 24.81 -21.26 4.31
C SER A 517 25.09 -22.78 4.18
N SER A 518 24.08 -23.50 3.68
CA SER A 518 24.01 -24.96 3.71
C SER A 518 23.38 -25.49 2.43
N VAL A 519 23.93 -26.58 1.91
CA VAL A 519 23.37 -27.28 0.74
C VAL A 519 21.95 -27.80 0.96
N LEU A 520 21.50 -27.88 2.23
CA LEU A 520 20.14 -28.26 2.59
C LEU A 520 19.15 -27.10 2.53
N PHE A 521 19.60 -25.84 2.40
CA PHE A 521 18.76 -24.63 2.48
C PHE A 521 17.44 -24.74 1.70
N PRO A 522 17.42 -25.01 0.38
CA PRO A 522 16.16 -25.05 -0.35
C PRO A 522 15.24 -26.18 0.10
N MET A 523 15.83 -27.36 0.33
CA MET A 523 15.07 -28.58 0.60
C MET A 523 14.60 -28.67 2.04
N TRP A 524 15.24 -28.01 2.99
CA TRP A 524 14.78 -27.89 4.36
C TRP A 524 13.53 -27.01 4.47
N HIS A 525 13.48 -25.91 3.74
CA HIS A 525 12.34 -24.99 3.75
C HIS A 525 11.07 -25.57 3.10
N ARG A 526 11.19 -26.57 2.23
CA ARG A 526 10.04 -27.20 1.57
C ARG A 526 9.10 -27.98 2.51
N PRO A 527 9.56 -28.99 3.30
CA PRO A 527 8.72 -29.64 4.31
C PRO A 527 8.31 -28.66 5.42
N TYR A 528 9.10 -27.61 5.67
CA TYR A 528 8.71 -26.54 6.59
C TYR A 528 7.45 -25.80 6.11
N LEU A 529 7.42 -25.37 4.84
CA LEU A 529 6.23 -24.79 4.21
C LEU A 529 5.06 -25.79 4.16
N ALA A 530 5.34 -27.05 3.88
CA ALA A 530 4.30 -28.10 3.85
C ALA A 530 3.67 -28.31 5.25
N LEU A 531 4.42 -28.13 6.34
CA LEU A 531 3.87 -28.18 7.69
C LEU A 531 2.91 -27.01 7.97
N PHE A 532 3.26 -25.77 7.59
CA PHE A 532 2.33 -24.63 7.64
C PHE A 532 1.08 -24.91 6.82
N GLU A 533 1.26 -25.36 5.57
CA GLU A 533 0.18 -25.65 4.63
C GLU A 533 -0.74 -26.76 5.14
N GLN A 534 -0.18 -27.82 5.74
CA GLN A 534 -0.94 -28.91 6.32
C GLN A 534 -1.86 -28.44 7.44
N GLN A 535 -1.37 -27.58 8.31
CA GLN A 535 -2.17 -27.05 9.41
C GLN A 535 -3.25 -26.08 8.90
N MET A 536 -2.93 -25.20 7.96
CA MET A 536 -3.92 -24.30 7.35
C MET A 536 -4.97 -25.07 6.53
N TYR A 537 -4.60 -26.15 5.84
CA TYR A 537 -5.52 -27.02 5.12
C TYR A 537 -6.53 -27.69 6.06
N LYS A 538 -6.06 -28.22 7.21
CA LYS A 538 -6.95 -28.76 8.26
C LYS A 538 -7.96 -27.71 8.71
N MET A 539 -7.49 -26.49 9.01
CA MET A 539 -8.34 -25.40 9.46
C MET A 539 -9.33 -24.93 8.38
N ALA A 540 -8.89 -24.78 7.13
CA ALA A 540 -9.75 -24.40 6.01
C ALA A 540 -10.90 -25.40 5.81
N ASN A 541 -10.62 -26.70 5.90
CA ASN A 541 -11.67 -27.74 5.80
C ASN A 541 -12.64 -27.70 6.99
N ALA A 542 -12.14 -27.47 8.22
CA ALA A 542 -13.01 -27.29 9.38
C ALA A 542 -13.90 -26.05 9.24
N ILE A 543 -13.35 -24.92 8.78
CA ILE A 543 -14.07 -23.67 8.54
C ILE A 543 -15.16 -23.87 7.47
N ALA A 544 -14.84 -24.56 6.37
CA ALA A 544 -15.81 -24.86 5.32
C ALA A 544 -17.04 -25.61 5.85
N LEU A 545 -16.87 -26.52 6.82
CA LEU A 545 -17.96 -27.27 7.44
C LEU A 545 -18.85 -26.41 8.36
N MET A 546 -18.35 -25.28 8.86
CA MET A 546 -19.10 -24.41 9.78
C MET A 546 -20.20 -23.60 9.08
N PHE A 547 -20.18 -23.48 7.75
CA PHE A 547 -21.23 -22.78 7.01
C PHE A 547 -22.57 -23.52 7.12
N THR A 548 -23.57 -22.82 7.67
CA THR A 548 -24.92 -23.40 7.90
C THR A 548 -25.70 -23.56 6.59
N ASN A 549 -25.58 -22.60 5.67
CA ASN A 549 -26.17 -22.67 4.34
C ASN A 549 -25.52 -23.77 3.49
N THR A 550 -26.33 -24.73 3.04
CA THR A 550 -25.85 -25.92 2.31
C THR A 550 -25.11 -25.59 1.00
N THR A 551 -25.62 -24.66 0.20
CA THR A 551 -24.99 -24.28 -1.08
C THR A 551 -23.65 -23.58 -0.84
N GLN A 552 -23.61 -22.63 0.11
CA GLN A 552 -22.35 -21.98 0.48
C GLN A 552 -21.35 -22.98 1.04
N ARG A 553 -21.77 -23.86 1.95
CA ARG A 553 -20.93 -24.92 2.51
C ARG A 553 -20.29 -25.77 1.43
N GLN A 554 -21.04 -26.21 0.41
CA GLN A 554 -20.51 -27.00 -0.70
C GLN A 554 -19.42 -26.25 -1.49
N LEU A 555 -19.64 -24.95 -1.77
CA LEU A 555 -18.66 -24.12 -2.48
C LEU A 555 -17.37 -23.93 -1.67
N TYR A 556 -17.49 -23.67 -0.37
CA TYR A 556 -16.33 -23.60 0.52
C TYR A 556 -15.64 -24.95 0.70
N GLN A 557 -16.36 -26.07 0.73
CA GLN A 557 -15.76 -27.40 0.78
C GLN A 557 -14.97 -27.72 -0.48
N GLN A 558 -15.48 -27.32 -1.66
CA GLN A 558 -14.74 -27.46 -2.92
C GLN A 558 -13.46 -26.63 -2.91
N ALA A 559 -13.53 -25.37 -2.47
CA ALA A 559 -12.35 -24.51 -2.35
C ALA A 559 -11.35 -25.03 -1.30
N ALA A 560 -11.82 -25.56 -0.18
CA ALA A 560 -10.98 -26.13 0.88
C ALA A 560 -10.27 -27.42 0.43
N ALA A 561 -10.90 -28.24 -0.42
CA ALA A 561 -10.28 -29.44 -0.97
C ALA A 561 -9.07 -29.11 -1.88
N ASP A 562 -9.14 -27.98 -2.58
CA ASP A 562 -8.11 -27.45 -3.50
C ASP A 562 -7.20 -26.39 -2.84
N PHE A 563 -7.28 -26.22 -1.52
CA PHE A 563 -6.53 -25.17 -0.81
C PHE A 563 -5.03 -25.45 -0.79
N ARG A 564 -4.23 -24.46 -1.19
CA ARG A 564 -2.76 -24.44 -1.08
C ARG A 564 -2.29 -23.04 -0.70
N LEU A 565 -1.10 -22.93 -0.11
CA LEU A 565 -0.50 -21.64 0.27
C LEU A 565 -0.23 -20.78 -0.98
N PRO A 566 -0.54 -19.47 -0.94
CA PRO A 566 -0.14 -18.58 -2.03
C PRO A 566 1.34 -18.20 -1.94
N TYR A 567 1.92 -17.84 -3.09
CA TYR A 567 3.21 -17.17 -3.17
C TYR A 567 3.04 -15.69 -3.51
N TRP A 568 4.01 -14.86 -3.14
CA TRP A 568 4.10 -13.48 -3.64
C TRP A 568 5.25 -13.38 -4.62
N ASP A 569 4.95 -13.11 -5.90
CA ASP A 569 5.99 -12.94 -6.91
C ASP A 569 6.64 -11.55 -6.78
N TRP A 570 7.68 -11.48 -5.95
CA TRP A 570 8.51 -10.29 -5.76
C TRP A 570 9.53 -10.08 -6.91
N SER A 571 9.61 -11.00 -7.88
CA SER A 571 10.57 -10.92 -8.99
C SER A 571 10.04 -10.17 -10.22
N LEU A 572 8.74 -9.86 -10.23
CA LEU A 572 8.06 -9.19 -11.34
C LEU A 572 7.51 -7.83 -10.92
N GLU A 573 7.30 -6.97 -11.92
CA GLU A 573 6.56 -5.73 -11.73
C GLU A 573 5.12 -6.05 -11.28
N ALA A 574 4.58 -5.20 -10.41
CA ALA A 574 3.19 -5.35 -9.98
C ALA A 574 2.24 -5.15 -11.17
N PRO A 575 1.10 -5.87 -11.21
CA PRO A 575 0.04 -5.60 -12.17
C PRO A 575 -0.38 -4.12 -12.14
N LYS A 576 -0.85 -3.60 -13.28
CA LYS A 576 -1.27 -2.20 -13.39
C LYS A 576 -2.36 -1.87 -12.37
N GLY A 577 -2.10 -0.90 -11.51
CA GLY A 577 -3.02 -0.47 -10.44
C GLY A 577 -2.72 -1.08 -9.07
N GLU A 578 -1.72 -1.94 -8.96
CA GLU A 578 -1.27 -2.53 -7.69
C GLU A 578 0.11 -1.99 -7.26
N THR A 579 0.40 -2.13 -5.96
CA THR A 579 1.74 -1.87 -5.41
C THR A 579 2.62 -3.13 -5.45
N HIS A 580 3.95 -2.98 -5.32
CA HIS A 580 4.89 -4.09 -5.40
C HIS A 580 4.74 -5.06 -4.21
N LEU A 581 4.67 -4.52 -2.99
CA LEU A 581 4.20 -5.23 -1.79
C LEU A 581 2.66 -5.29 -1.80
N PRO A 582 2.01 -6.46 -1.87
CA PRO A 582 0.56 -6.57 -2.06
C PRO A 582 -0.28 -5.73 -1.08
N ASP A 583 -1.33 -5.09 -1.57
CA ASP A 583 -2.15 -4.13 -0.82
C ASP A 583 -2.75 -4.69 0.49
N VAL A 584 -2.95 -6.01 0.56
CA VAL A 584 -3.41 -6.68 1.79
C VAL A 584 -2.46 -6.46 2.97
N PHE A 585 -1.18 -6.16 2.73
CA PHE A 585 -0.24 -5.86 3.80
C PHE A 585 -0.36 -4.44 4.34
N TRP A 586 -1.11 -3.53 3.73
CA TRP A 586 -1.09 -2.11 4.09
C TRP A 586 -2.04 -1.75 5.23
N SER A 587 -3.13 -2.50 5.40
CA SER A 587 -4.13 -2.25 6.43
C SER A 587 -4.01 -3.21 7.61
N PRO A 588 -4.00 -2.73 8.88
CA PRO A 588 -4.00 -3.59 10.07
C PRO A 588 -5.35 -4.30 10.30
N VAL A 589 -6.40 -3.89 9.58
CA VAL A 589 -7.75 -4.44 9.66
C VAL A 589 -8.19 -4.90 8.27
N ILE A 590 -8.88 -6.04 8.21
CA ILE A 590 -9.49 -6.55 6.98
C ILE A 590 -10.96 -6.89 7.26
N GLN A 591 -11.84 -6.57 6.32
CA GLN A 591 -13.22 -7.02 6.35
C GLN A 591 -13.29 -8.41 5.70
N GLN A 592 -13.69 -9.42 6.46
CA GLN A 592 -13.64 -10.81 6.04
C GLN A 592 -15.01 -11.49 6.21
N PHE A 593 -15.46 -12.16 5.16
CA PHE A 593 -16.67 -13.00 5.19
C PHE A 593 -16.32 -14.41 5.64
N GLY A 594 -17.14 -15.01 6.49
CA GLY A 594 -16.96 -16.39 6.96
C GLY A 594 -18.26 -17.02 7.48
N PRO A 595 -18.17 -18.14 8.22
CA PRO A 595 -19.32 -18.92 8.69
C PRO A 595 -20.35 -18.12 9.51
N ASN A 596 -19.88 -17.11 10.25
CA ASN A 596 -20.69 -16.25 11.10
C ASN A 596 -20.84 -14.84 10.49
N GLY A 597 -20.92 -14.77 9.15
CA GLY A 597 -21.14 -13.54 8.40
C GLY A 597 -19.88 -12.68 8.20
N LEU A 598 -20.11 -11.45 7.78
CA LEU A 598 -19.09 -10.45 7.48
C LEU A 598 -18.61 -9.78 8.77
N GLN A 599 -17.30 -9.79 9.01
CA GLN A 599 -16.69 -9.20 10.22
C GLN A 599 -15.47 -8.36 9.85
N ASN A 600 -15.26 -7.26 10.59
CA ASN A 600 -13.95 -6.60 10.59
C ASN A 600 -13.06 -7.34 11.61
N ILE A 601 -11.88 -7.79 11.18
CA ILE A 601 -10.95 -8.56 12.02
C ILE A 601 -9.54 -7.97 11.94
N LYS A 602 -8.68 -8.31 12.91
CA LYS A 602 -7.24 -8.03 12.77
C LYS A 602 -6.74 -8.77 11.54
N ASN A 603 -6.09 -8.05 10.63
CA ASN A 603 -5.58 -8.63 9.40
C ASN A 603 -4.39 -9.56 9.70
N PRO A 604 -4.55 -10.89 9.51
CA PRO A 604 -3.51 -11.85 9.88
C PRO A 604 -2.29 -11.79 8.95
N LEU A 605 -2.35 -11.10 7.81
CA LEU A 605 -1.20 -10.87 6.94
C LEU A 605 -0.40 -9.61 7.33
N TYR A 606 -1.03 -8.65 8.03
CA TYR A 606 -0.37 -7.40 8.41
C TYR A 606 0.75 -7.64 9.43
N SER A 607 0.48 -8.45 10.46
CA SER A 607 1.42 -8.76 11.53
C SER A 607 0.95 -9.98 12.32
N TYR A 608 1.88 -10.78 12.85
CA TYR A 608 1.58 -11.73 13.92
C TYR A 608 1.62 -11.03 15.28
N HIS A 609 0.75 -11.41 16.21
CA HIS A 609 0.74 -10.91 17.59
C HIS A 609 1.12 -12.04 18.54
N PHE A 610 2.07 -11.78 19.43
CA PHE A 610 2.50 -12.74 20.45
C PHE A 610 1.52 -12.72 21.63
N HIS A 611 1.05 -13.89 22.07
CA HIS A 611 0.08 -14.06 23.15
C HIS A 611 0.34 -15.35 23.99
N PRO A 612 1.28 -15.33 24.96
CA PRO A 612 2.01 -14.17 25.47
C PRO A 612 3.28 -13.82 24.69
N LEU A 613 3.82 -12.64 24.96
CA LEU A 613 5.15 -12.24 24.52
C LEU A 613 6.22 -12.84 25.42
N ASP A 614 7.09 -13.71 24.87
CA ASP A 614 8.25 -14.26 25.57
C ASP A 614 9.50 -13.40 25.29
N GLN A 615 9.78 -12.45 26.17
CA GLN A 615 10.90 -11.51 26.01
C GLN A 615 12.28 -12.14 26.32
N GLU A 616 12.30 -13.31 26.97
CA GLU A 616 13.54 -14.04 27.23
C GLU A 616 13.95 -14.83 25.98
N ALA A 617 12.96 -15.44 25.31
CA ALA A 617 13.15 -16.13 24.04
C ALA A 617 13.48 -15.19 22.88
N LEU A 618 12.80 -14.06 22.75
CA LEU A 618 13.07 -13.11 21.66
C LEU A 618 14.37 -12.36 21.98
N ILE A 619 15.47 -12.65 21.29
CA ILE A 619 16.81 -12.22 21.73
C ILE A 619 17.29 -10.85 21.16
N TRP A 620 16.59 -10.25 20.19
CA TRP A 620 17.00 -8.97 19.58
C TRP A 620 16.32 -7.75 20.17
N ASN A 621 17.10 -6.74 20.57
CA ASN A 621 16.57 -5.42 20.90
C ASN A 621 16.52 -4.52 19.65
N PRO A 622 15.50 -3.64 19.53
CA PRO A 622 14.34 -3.50 20.40
C PRO A 622 13.20 -4.52 20.14
N LEU A 623 13.33 -5.39 19.14
CA LEU A 623 12.25 -6.26 18.63
C LEU A 623 11.58 -7.13 19.71
N LYS A 624 12.36 -7.65 20.65
CA LYS A 624 11.88 -8.49 21.76
C LYS A 624 10.89 -7.82 22.70
N GLN A 625 10.79 -6.50 22.63
CA GLN A 625 9.87 -5.71 23.44
C GLN A 625 8.51 -5.54 22.74
N TRP A 626 8.40 -5.87 21.46
CA TRP A 626 7.20 -5.65 20.66
C TRP A 626 6.32 -6.90 20.67
N ASN A 627 5.06 -6.73 21.05
CA ASN A 627 4.07 -7.81 21.07
C ASN A 627 3.52 -8.17 19.68
N GLU A 628 4.02 -7.57 18.62
CA GLU A 628 3.65 -7.92 17.26
C GLU A 628 4.80 -7.71 16.28
N THR A 629 4.79 -8.49 15.19
CA THR A 629 5.79 -8.37 14.15
C THR A 629 5.67 -7.03 13.43
N LYS A 630 6.82 -6.46 13.06
CA LYS A 630 6.94 -5.13 12.44
C LYS A 630 7.75 -5.21 11.16
N ARG A 631 7.45 -4.32 10.21
CA ARG A 631 8.21 -4.06 8.98
C ARG A 631 8.47 -2.57 8.86
N ALA A 632 9.71 -2.17 8.57
CA ALA A 632 10.15 -0.77 8.61
C ALA A 632 9.64 -0.02 9.86
N PRO A 633 9.93 -0.51 11.09
CA PRO A 633 9.36 0.06 12.29
C PRO A 633 9.75 1.53 12.45
N ASN A 634 8.76 2.43 12.51
CA ASN A 634 9.00 3.85 12.74
C ASN A 634 9.27 4.14 14.22
N THR A 635 10.51 3.90 14.64
CA THR A 635 10.98 4.11 16.01
C THR A 635 11.08 5.58 16.41
N THR A 636 10.85 6.51 15.48
CA THR A 636 10.76 7.95 15.81
C THR A 636 9.43 8.31 16.43
N LEU A 637 8.36 7.60 16.08
CA LEU A 637 7.03 7.74 16.66
C LEU A 637 6.91 7.03 18.00
N SER A 638 7.48 5.82 18.12
CA SER A 638 7.48 5.06 19.38
C SER A 638 8.59 4.01 19.39
N ILE A 639 9.36 3.93 20.47
CA ILE A 639 10.40 2.90 20.64
C ILE A 639 9.80 1.60 21.20
N VAL A 640 8.76 1.71 22.03
CA VAL A 640 8.13 0.58 22.73
C VAL A 640 7.03 -0.11 21.92
N ASN A 641 6.41 0.61 20.98
CA ASN A 641 5.45 0.05 20.03
C ASN A 641 5.46 0.87 18.73
N PRO A 642 6.53 0.80 17.92
CA PRO A 642 6.59 1.50 16.66
C PRO A 642 5.52 0.97 15.70
N PRO A 643 4.82 1.82 14.93
CA PRO A 643 4.02 1.35 13.82
C PRO A 643 4.93 0.80 12.70
N SER A 644 4.44 -0.19 11.95
CA SER A 644 5.09 -0.61 10.71
C SER A 644 4.95 0.47 9.64
N ASN A 645 5.98 0.68 8.82
CA ASN A 645 5.97 1.57 7.67
C ASN A 645 6.01 0.77 6.36
N ASN A 646 4.89 0.16 5.99
CA ASN A 646 4.86 -0.72 4.81
C ASN A 646 5.09 0.02 3.49
N GLN A 647 4.96 1.34 3.46
CA GLN A 647 5.40 2.16 2.34
C GLN A 647 6.92 2.12 2.15
N GLU A 648 7.68 2.28 3.24
CA GLU A 648 9.15 2.24 3.20
C GLU A 648 9.64 0.85 2.81
N ALA A 649 9.03 -0.21 3.38
CA ALA A 649 9.33 -1.58 2.96
C ALA A 649 9.02 -1.81 1.46
N ASN A 650 7.87 -1.33 0.96
CA ASN A 650 7.51 -1.42 -0.45
C ASN A 650 8.50 -0.66 -1.35
N ALA A 651 8.89 0.56 -0.97
CA ALA A 651 9.86 1.36 -1.74
C ALA A 651 11.24 0.71 -1.77
N ALA A 652 11.70 0.17 -0.63
CA ALA A 652 12.96 -0.54 -0.52
C ALA A 652 12.98 -1.80 -1.39
N LEU A 653 11.92 -2.63 -1.34
CA LEU A 653 11.78 -3.81 -2.19
C LEU A 653 11.73 -3.44 -3.69
N LEU A 654 10.91 -2.45 -4.06
CA LEU A 654 10.79 -2.01 -5.45
C LEU A 654 12.12 -1.50 -6.01
N SER A 655 12.94 -0.84 -5.18
CA SER A 655 14.28 -0.38 -5.58
C SER A 655 15.23 -1.52 -5.99
N LYS A 656 14.94 -2.77 -5.59
CA LYS A 656 15.77 -3.95 -5.89
C LYS A 656 15.25 -4.81 -7.03
N LEU A 657 14.08 -4.50 -7.57
CA LEU A 657 13.43 -5.33 -8.57
C LEU A 657 14.31 -5.60 -9.79
N SER A 658 14.92 -4.56 -10.37
CA SER A 658 15.78 -4.73 -11.55
C SER A 658 17.03 -5.56 -11.26
N GLU A 659 17.64 -5.37 -10.09
CA GLU A 659 18.81 -6.15 -9.64
C GLU A 659 18.43 -7.63 -9.48
N ILE A 660 17.31 -7.90 -8.81
CA ILE A 660 16.76 -9.24 -8.61
C ILE A 660 16.52 -9.94 -9.95
N GLN A 661 15.90 -9.27 -10.91
CA GLN A 661 15.61 -9.84 -12.23
C GLN A 661 16.90 -10.22 -12.97
N GLN A 662 17.92 -9.36 -12.93
CA GLN A 662 19.22 -9.64 -13.52
C GLN A 662 19.90 -10.84 -12.88
N ARG A 663 19.95 -10.88 -11.53
CA ARG A 663 20.55 -11.98 -10.78
C ARG A 663 19.83 -13.32 -11.04
N LEU A 664 18.49 -13.32 -11.07
CA LEU A 664 17.71 -14.51 -11.43
C LEU A 664 17.97 -14.97 -12.86
N TYR A 665 18.09 -14.04 -13.82
CA TYR A 665 18.42 -14.38 -15.20
C TYR A 665 19.80 -15.04 -15.31
N ILE A 666 20.79 -14.53 -14.58
CA ILE A 666 22.14 -15.10 -14.50
C ILE A 666 22.09 -16.49 -13.86
N LEU A 667 21.41 -16.65 -12.73
CA LEU A 667 21.30 -17.94 -12.06
C LEU A 667 20.68 -19.01 -12.97
N TYR A 668 19.56 -18.71 -13.64
CA TYR A 668 18.93 -19.68 -14.52
C TYR A 668 19.72 -20.00 -15.80
N SER A 669 20.54 -19.06 -16.29
CA SER A 669 21.30 -19.24 -17.53
C SER A 669 22.73 -19.74 -17.35
N ASN A 670 23.30 -19.60 -16.16
CA ASN A 670 24.73 -19.85 -15.91
C ASN A 670 25.00 -20.82 -14.75
N CYS A 671 24.02 -21.08 -13.87
CA CYS A 671 24.19 -21.94 -12.71
C CYS A 671 23.47 -23.28 -12.91
N HIS A 672 24.26 -24.33 -13.18
CA HIS A 672 23.78 -25.69 -13.48
C HIS A 672 24.15 -26.72 -12.41
N ASP A 673 24.93 -26.33 -11.40
CA ASP A 673 25.24 -27.16 -10.23
C ASP A 673 24.30 -26.81 -9.07
N PHE A 674 23.80 -27.81 -8.35
CA PHE A 674 22.84 -27.56 -7.27
C PHE A 674 23.50 -26.90 -6.06
N ASN A 675 24.73 -27.27 -5.71
CA ASN A 675 25.40 -26.69 -4.55
C ASN A 675 25.64 -25.19 -4.77
N GLU A 676 26.10 -24.80 -5.96
CA GLU A 676 26.25 -23.39 -6.34
C GLU A 676 24.91 -22.65 -6.35
N PHE A 677 23.87 -23.23 -6.94
CA PHE A 677 22.55 -22.59 -7.02
C PHE A 677 21.89 -22.42 -5.65
N SER A 678 22.01 -23.44 -4.80
CA SER A 678 21.17 -23.60 -3.60
C SER A 678 21.51 -22.65 -2.47
N ASN A 679 22.78 -22.31 -2.27
CA ASN A 679 23.23 -21.68 -1.03
C ASN A 679 24.41 -20.74 -1.25
N LYS A 680 24.61 -19.80 -0.32
CA LYS A 680 25.65 -18.77 -0.41
C LYS A 680 26.99 -19.21 0.16
N ALA A 681 27.11 -20.38 0.77
CA ALA A 681 28.38 -20.84 1.33
C ALA A 681 29.37 -21.13 0.21
N TRP A 682 30.58 -20.58 0.36
CA TRP A 682 31.61 -20.66 -0.65
C TRP A 682 32.24 -22.05 -0.64
N ALA A 683 31.68 -22.94 -1.46
CA ALA A 683 32.29 -24.22 -1.78
C ALA A 683 33.40 -24.00 -2.81
N ALA A 684 34.64 -23.82 -2.35
CA ALA A 684 35.83 -23.75 -3.22
C ALA A 684 36.09 -25.05 -4.02
N SER A 685 35.21 -26.05 -3.96
CA SER A 685 35.51 -27.45 -4.27
C SER A 685 35.60 -27.80 -5.77
N GLN A 686 35.33 -26.90 -6.73
CA GLN A 686 35.41 -27.26 -8.17
C GLN A 686 36.08 -26.26 -9.11
N GLY A 687 36.77 -25.21 -8.61
CA GLY A 687 37.52 -24.29 -9.49
C GLY A 687 36.67 -23.47 -10.47
N ARG A 688 35.35 -23.57 -10.35
CA ARG A 688 34.36 -22.67 -10.92
C ARG A 688 33.62 -22.13 -9.70
N SER A 689 33.60 -20.82 -9.48
CA SER A 689 32.71 -20.24 -8.49
C SER A 689 31.95 -19.13 -9.18
N GLN A 690 30.74 -19.45 -9.64
CA GLN A 690 29.71 -18.42 -9.79
C GLN A 690 29.40 -17.96 -8.36
N LEU A 691 29.51 -16.66 -8.09
CA LEU A 691 29.52 -16.12 -6.72
C LEU A 691 28.13 -15.69 -6.24
N ASP A 692 27.04 -16.20 -6.84
CA ASP A 692 25.67 -15.89 -6.45
C ASP A 692 24.86 -17.17 -6.23
N SER A 693 23.73 -17.06 -5.54
CA SER A 693 22.85 -18.20 -5.25
C SER A 693 21.41 -17.74 -5.01
N ILE A 694 20.46 -18.69 -5.00
CA ILE A 694 19.08 -18.38 -4.65
C ILE A 694 18.95 -17.88 -3.21
N GLU A 695 19.80 -18.39 -2.29
CA GLU A 695 19.88 -17.92 -0.91
C GLU A 695 20.33 -16.45 -0.84
N ALA A 696 21.33 -16.07 -1.65
CA ALA A 696 21.80 -14.68 -1.68
C ALA A 696 20.78 -13.69 -2.27
N ILE A 697 19.84 -14.13 -3.12
CA ILE A 697 18.71 -13.31 -3.59
C ILE A 697 17.59 -13.29 -2.53
N HIS A 698 17.32 -14.43 -1.90
CA HIS A 698 16.38 -14.53 -0.77
C HIS A 698 16.73 -13.54 0.36
N ASP A 699 18.02 -13.41 0.69
CA ASP A 699 18.51 -12.49 1.73
C ASP A 699 18.13 -11.02 1.47
N VAL A 700 18.05 -10.61 0.20
CA VAL A 700 17.59 -9.27 -0.21
C VAL A 700 16.16 -9.04 0.26
N ILE A 701 15.27 -10.01 0.05
CA ILE A 701 13.85 -9.87 0.42
C ILE A 701 13.68 -9.82 1.95
N HIS A 702 14.46 -10.60 2.68
CA HIS A 702 14.47 -10.54 4.14
C HIS A 702 14.90 -9.17 4.67
N ILE A 703 16.03 -8.65 4.17
CA ILE A 703 16.60 -7.39 4.62
C ILE A 703 15.70 -6.21 4.27
N TYR A 704 15.25 -6.09 3.02
CA TYR A 704 14.45 -4.93 2.59
C TYR A 704 12.95 -5.09 2.87
N GLY A 705 12.40 -6.30 2.85
CA GLY A 705 11.02 -6.56 3.25
C GLY A 705 10.79 -6.38 4.74
N GLY A 706 11.80 -6.70 5.57
CA GLY A 706 11.79 -6.38 6.99
C GLY A 706 12.15 -4.94 7.29
N SER A 707 13.17 -4.39 6.61
CA SER A 707 13.71 -3.03 6.82
C SER A 707 13.88 -2.69 8.31
N LYS A 708 14.69 -3.49 9.05
CA LYS A 708 14.89 -3.45 10.52
C LYS A 708 13.74 -4.03 11.35
N GLY A 709 12.71 -4.53 10.68
CA GLY A 709 11.63 -5.31 11.25
C GLY A 709 12.02 -6.76 11.54
N HIS A 710 11.05 -7.57 11.93
CA HIS A 710 11.29 -8.96 12.34
C HIS A 710 11.83 -9.82 11.19
N LEU A 711 11.35 -9.59 9.97
CA LEU A 711 11.80 -10.30 8.77
C LEU A 711 13.31 -10.12 8.48
N THR A 712 13.94 -9.05 9.00
CA THR A 712 15.38 -8.74 8.80
C THR A 712 16.33 -9.60 9.64
N TYR A 713 15.84 -10.33 10.65
CA TYR A 713 16.68 -11.10 11.58
C TYR A 713 16.31 -12.59 11.56
N VAL A 714 17.29 -13.45 11.24
CA VAL A 714 17.09 -14.89 11.01
C VAL A 714 16.20 -15.55 12.06
N PRO A 715 16.46 -15.44 13.38
CA PRO A 715 15.68 -16.24 14.32
C PRO A 715 14.26 -15.71 14.56
N LEU A 716 13.95 -14.48 14.12
CA LEU A 716 12.66 -13.83 14.31
C LEU A 716 11.82 -13.79 13.02
N SER A 717 12.43 -14.03 11.87
CA SER A 717 11.82 -13.72 10.58
C SER A 717 10.56 -14.52 10.29
N SER A 718 10.52 -15.78 10.73
CA SER A 718 9.41 -16.71 10.50
C SER A 718 8.10 -16.32 11.20
N PHE A 719 8.17 -15.47 12.23
CA PHE A 719 6.96 -14.99 12.89
C PHE A 719 6.18 -14.00 12.01
N ASP A 720 6.85 -13.27 11.11
CA ASP A 720 6.19 -12.31 10.23
C ASP A 720 5.43 -13.05 9.11
N PRO A 721 4.12 -12.80 8.90
CA PRO A 721 3.34 -13.48 7.86
C PRO A 721 3.87 -13.34 6.42
N LEU A 722 4.66 -12.29 6.13
CA LEU A 722 5.31 -12.12 4.82
C LEU A 722 6.34 -13.21 4.55
N PHE A 723 6.95 -13.78 5.59
CA PHE A 723 7.87 -14.91 5.50
C PHE A 723 7.28 -16.07 4.69
N LEU A 724 6.02 -16.42 4.98
CA LEU A 724 5.36 -17.56 4.36
C LEU A 724 5.23 -17.39 2.84
N LEU A 725 4.80 -16.20 2.41
CA LEU A 725 4.62 -15.89 0.99
C LEU A 725 5.96 -15.74 0.26
N HIS A 726 6.97 -15.17 0.94
CA HIS A 726 8.32 -15.06 0.42
C HIS A 726 8.96 -16.45 0.20
N HIS A 727 8.94 -17.32 1.22
CA HIS A 727 9.52 -18.66 1.14
C HIS A 727 8.78 -19.55 0.15
N THR A 728 7.46 -19.38 0.00
CA THR A 728 6.69 -20.07 -1.04
C THR A 728 7.13 -19.64 -2.44
N MET A 729 7.47 -18.36 -2.64
CA MET A 729 8.08 -17.90 -3.90
C MET A 729 9.50 -18.44 -4.10
N THR A 730 10.33 -18.51 -3.04
CA THR A 730 11.66 -19.12 -3.12
C THR A 730 11.58 -20.60 -3.53
N ASP A 731 10.62 -21.35 -2.96
CA ASP A 731 10.36 -22.74 -3.36
C ASP A 731 9.91 -22.87 -4.83
N ARG A 732 9.10 -21.92 -5.33
CA ARG A 732 8.74 -21.84 -6.76
C ARG A 732 9.98 -21.69 -7.65
N LEU A 733 10.91 -20.80 -7.29
CA LEU A 733 12.14 -20.57 -8.05
C LEU A 733 13.03 -21.83 -8.06
N VAL A 734 13.10 -22.55 -6.95
CA VAL A 734 13.81 -23.84 -6.86
C VAL A 734 13.15 -24.90 -7.74
N ALA A 735 11.81 -25.00 -7.75
CA ALA A 735 11.08 -25.92 -8.61
C ALA A 735 11.30 -25.62 -10.11
N ILE A 736 11.37 -24.33 -10.50
CA ILE A 736 11.74 -23.93 -11.87
C ILE A 736 13.16 -24.41 -12.20
N TRP A 737 14.13 -24.18 -11.30
CA TRP A 737 15.51 -24.61 -11.51
C TRP A 737 15.64 -26.14 -11.66
N GLN A 738 14.92 -26.91 -10.85
CA GLN A 738 14.91 -28.38 -10.91
C GLN A 738 14.40 -28.91 -12.26
N ILE A 739 13.45 -28.22 -12.90
CA ILE A 739 12.97 -28.60 -14.24
C ILE A 739 14.01 -28.28 -15.32
N LEU A 740 14.76 -27.18 -15.15
CA LEU A 740 15.81 -26.79 -16.09
C LEU A 740 17.07 -27.65 -15.96
N ASN A 741 17.35 -28.18 -14.76
CA ASN A 741 18.54 -28.97 -14.43
C ASN A 741 18.14 -30.31 -13.76
N PRO A 742 17.44 -31.21 -14.47
CA PRO A 742 16.82 -32.40 -13.87
C PRO A 742 17.82 -33.42 -13.31
N ASP A 743 19.05 -33.44 -13.83
CA ASP A 743 20.09 -34.38 -13.42
C ASP A 743 21.05 -33.79 -12.37
N ALA A 744 21.02 -32.47 -12.15
CA ALA A 744 21.88 -31.81 -11.19
C ALA A 744 21.32 -31.95 -9.77
N TRP A 745 22.17 -32.37 -8.84
CA TRP A 745 21.76 -32.64 -7.47
C TRP A 745 22.89 -32.45 -6.46
N ILE A 746 22.54 -32.57 -5.18
CA ILE A 746 23.42 -32.28 -4.05
C ILE A 746 24.66 -33.16 -4.11
N THR A 747 25.82 -32.51 -4.11
CA THR A 747 27.09 -33.15 -3.78
C THR A 747 27.39 -32.90 -2.30
N PRO A 748 27.94 -33.87 -1.53
CA PRO A 748 28.21 -33.64 -0.11
C PRO A 748 29.07 -32.41 0.15
N MET A 749 28.64 -31.58 1.11
CA MET A 749 29.26 -30.30 1.45
C MET A 749 29.18 -30.08 2.96
N ALA A 750 30.22 -29.46 3.54
CA ALA A 750 30.22 -29.11 4.95
C ALA A 750 29.22 -27.98 5.25
N ALA A 751 28.50 -28.08 6.38
CA ALA A 751 27.63 -27.03 6.87
C ALA A 751 28.42 -25.73 7.12
N GLY A 752 27.95 -24.61 6.58
CA GLY A 752 28.58 -23.30 6.77
C GLY A 752 28.30 -22.68 8.14
N GLU A 753 27.19 -23.02 8.77
CA GLU A 753 26.75 -22.46 10.06
C GLU A 753 26.16 -23.56 10.95
N ASP A 754 26.08 -23.28 12.25
CA ASP A 754 25.40 -24.15 13.21
C ASP A 754 23.87 -24.05 13.04
N SER A 755 23.21 -25.20 12.87
CA SER A 755 21.77 -25.36 13.10
C SER A 755 21.53 -26.20 14.35
N PHE A 756 20.29 -26.29 14.80
CA PHE A 756 19.90 -27.04 16.00
C PHE A 756 20.41 -28.49 16.00
N THR A 757 20.52 -29.09 14.80
CA THR A 757 20.86 -30.51 14.61
C THR A 757 22.09 -30.74 13.75
N PHE A 758 22.78 -29.69 13.29
CA PHE A 758 24.05 -29.77 12.58
C PHE A 758 25.03 -28.73 13.11
N LEU A 759 26.23 -29.17 13.48
CA LEU A 759 27.32 -28.24 13.77
C LEU A 759 28.02 -27.84 12.47
N LYS A 760 28.56 -26.62 12.44
CA LYS A 760 29.45 -26.14 11.39
C LYS A 760 30.54 -27.16 11.09
N GLY A 761 30.85 -27.31 9.81
CA GLY A 761 31.85 -28.26 9.33
C GLY A 761 31.34 -29.70 9.21
N ALA A 762 30.17 -30.03 9.78
CA ALA A 762 29.57 -31.34 9.57
C ALA A 762 29.21 -31.53 8.09
N MET A 763 29.60 -32.66 7.53
CA MET A 763 29.26 -33.01 6.15
C MET A 763 27.76 -33.27 6.02
N GLN A 764 27.13 -32.59 5.09
CA GLN A 764 25.73 -32.73 4.70
C GLN A 764 25.65 -33.30 3.28
N SER A 765 24.64 -34.11 3.00
CA SER A 765 24.36 -34.75 1.72
C SER A 765 22.85 -34.74 1.44
N SER A 766 22.41 -35.26 0.28
CA SER A 766 20.98 -35.32 -0.02
C SER A 766 20.18 -36.23 0.92
N GLU A 767 20.84 -37.19 1.56
CA GLU A 767 20.26 -38.12 2.55
C GLU A 767 20.29 -37.57 3.98
N SER A 768 20.92 -36.42 4.20
CA SER A 768 20.93 -35.79 5.52
C SER A 768 19.50 -35.47 5.97
N PRO A 769 19.15 -35.76 7.24
CA PRO A 769 17.80 -35.56 7.74
C PRO A 769 17.44 -34.08 7.78
N LEU A 770 16.29 -33.74 7.18
CA LEU A 770 15.67 -32.42 7.25
C LEU A 770 14.86 -32.31 8.55
N THR A 771 15.56 -32.25 9.67
CA THR A 771 14.95 -32.14 10.98
C THR A 771 14.26 -30.78 11.18
N PRO A 772 13.15 -30.71 11.93
CA PRO A 772 12.54 -31.78 12.73
C PRO A 772 11.39 -32.50 12.02
N PHE A 773 11.39 -32.53 10.68
CA PHE A 773 10.24 -32.97 9.89
C PHE A 773 10.24 -34.47 9.67
N PHE A 774 9.39 -35.21 10.40
CA PHE A 774 9.18 -36.63 10.11
C PHE A 774 8.36 -36.82 8.82
N ALA A 775 8.81 -37.76 7.99
CA ALA A 775 8.11 -38.25 6.80
C ALA A 775 7.15 -39.42 7.12
N SER A 776 7.39 -40.13 8.23
CA SER A 776 6.53 -41.24 8.67
C SER A 776 6.53 -41.44 10.19
N GLU A 777 5.54 -42.17 10.69
CA GLU A 777 5.28 -42.38 12.12
C GLU A 777 6.35 -43.20 12.85
N ASN A 778 7.18 -43.93 12.10
CA ASN A 778 8.31 -44.71 12.61
C ASN A 778 9.54 -43.86 12.97
N GLY A 779 9.46 -42.53 12.84
CA GLY A 779 10.56 -41.61 13.15
C GLY A 779 11.53 -41.35 11.98
N THR A 780 11.21 -41.79 10.76
CA THR A 780 12.01 -41.43 9.58
C THR A 780 11.82 -39.95 9.25
N PHE A 781 12.92 -39.21 9.10
CA PHE A 781 12.91 -37.80 8.66
C PHE A 781 12.76 -37.68 7.15
N TRP A 782 12.21 -36.55 6.70
CA TRP A 782 12.41 -36.09 5.32
C TRP A 782 13.90 -35.92 5.05
N THR A 783 14.29 -36.12 3.79
CA THR A 783 15.63 -35.87 3.25
C THR A 783 15.48 -35.01 2.01
N SER A 784 16.56 -34.41 1.51
CA SER A 784 16.49 -33.67 0.25
C SER A 784 16.01 -34.55 -0.91
N ASP A 785 16.44 -35.82 -0.95
CA ASP A 785 15.99 -36.78 -1.98
C ASP A 785 14.49 -37.03 -1.95
N THR A 786 13.93 -37.20 -0.75
CA THR A 786 12.49 -37.48 -0.61
C THR A 786 11.66 -36.21 -0.79
N ALA A 787 12.19 -35.04 -0.43
CA ALA A 787 11.56 -33.74 -0.62
C ALA A 787 11.79 -33.12 -2.01
N ARG A 788 12.53 -33.80 -2.91
CA ARG A 788 12.95 -33.24 -4.21
C ARG A 788 11.79 -32.77 -5.09
N SER A 789 10.65 -33.44 -5.05
CA SER A 789 9.46 -33.12 -5.84
C SER A 789 8.41 -32.38 -5.03
N THR A 790 7.75 -31.38 -5.62
CA THR A 790 6.59 -30.71 -5.01
C THR A 790 5.38 -31.67 -4.88
N ASP A 791 5.28 -32.67 -5.76
CA ASP A 791 4.24 -33.70 -5.69
C ASP A 791 4.35 -34.58 -4.43
N ALA A 792 5.55 -34.68 -3.83
CA ALA A 792 5.75 -35.38 -2.55
C ALA A 792 4.88 -34.77 -1.43
N PHE A 793 4.53 -33.50 -1.55
CA PHE A 793 3.65 -32.78 -0.63
C PHE A 793 2.26 -32.49 -1.22
N GLY A 794 2.03 -32.85 -2.49
CA GLY A 794 0.74 -32.77 -3.16
C GLY A 794 0.40 -31.39 -3.69
N TYR A 795 1.40 -30.63 -4.15
CA TYR A 795 1.19 -29.33 -4.80
C TYR A 795 2.09 -29.15 -6.04
N ALA A 796 1.75 -28.16 -6.85
CA ALA A 796 2.61 -27.61 -7.88
C ALA A 796 2.43 -26.09 -8.00
N TYR A 797 3.19 -25.46 -8.90
CA TYR A 797 2.99 -24.07 -9.31
C TYR A 797 2.41 -24.02 -10.73
N PRO A 798 1.64 -22.96 -11.08
CA PRO A 798 1.04 -22.81 -12.40
C PRO A 798 2.04 -22.94 -13.57
N ASP A 799 3.30 -22.58 -13.35
CA ASP A 799 4.34 -22.60 -14.38
C ASP A 799 5.17 -23.88 -14.42
N THR A 800 5.12 -24.71 -13.37
CA THR A 800 5.98 -25.89 -13.21
C THR A 800 5.23 -27.20 -13.41
N PHE A 801 3.96 -27.15 -13.81
CA PHE A 801 3.14 -28.34 -14.01
C PHE A 801 2.16 -28.17 -15.16
N ALA A 802 2.33 -29.02 -16.17
CA ALA A 802 1.44 -29.12 -17.33
C ALA A 802 1.29 -30.61 -17.70
N PRO A 803 0.19 -31.29 -17.30
CA PRO A 803 0.02 -32.74 -17.48
C PRO A 803 0.13 -33.22 -18.93
N SER A 804 -0.18 -32.34 -19.88
CA SER A 804 -0.16 -32.63 -21.32
C SER A 804 1.21 -32.39 -21.97
N MET A 805 2.21 -31.91 -21.23
CA MET A 805 3.53 -31.55 -21.77
C MET A 805 4.61 -32.52 -21.31
N SER A 806 5.57 -32.82 -22.20
CA SER A 806 6.79 -33.52 -21.80
C SER A 806 7.67 -32.63 -20.93
N ASN A 807 8.55 -33.21 -20.09
CA ASN A 807 9.49 -32.41 -19.29
C ASN A 807 10.40 -31.53 -20.16
N GLN A 808 10.76 -31.98 -21.36
CA GLN A 808 11.57 -31.21 -22.30
C GLN A 808 10.81 -30.00 -22.84
N ASP A 809 9.52 -30.16 -23.18
CA ASP A 809 8.69 -29.06 -23.66
C ASP A 809 8.38 -28.07 -22.54
N LEU A 810 8.17 -28.57 -21.32
CA LEU A 810 7.99 -27.73 -20.13
C LEU A 810 9.26 -26.91 -19.84
N ALA A 811 10.44 -27.52 -19.95
CA ALA A 811 11.71 -26.80 -19.81
C ALA A 811 11.87 -25.72 -20.90
N LYS A 812 11.49 -26.00 -22.16
CA LYS A 812 11.50 -24.99 -23.23
C LYS A 812 10.52 -23.85 -22.97
N GLU A 813 9.33 -24.15 -22.44
CA GLU A 813 8.34 -23.14 -22.05
C GLU A 813 8.88 -22.26 -20.92
N LEU A 814 9.48 -22.86 -19.89
CA LEU A 814 10.09 -22.11 -18.79
C LEU A 814 11.21 -21.20 -19.27
N LYS A 815 12.06 -21.65 -20.20
CA LYS A 815 13.09 -20.78 -20.81
C LYS A 815 12.47 -19.57 -21.52
N ARG A 816 11.37 -19.77 -22.25
CA ARG A 816 10.61 -18.67 -22.87
C ARG A 816 10.08 -17.70 -21.83
N LYS A 817 9.49 -18.23 -20.75
CA LYS A 817 8.98 -17.42 -19.63
C LYS A 817 10.09 -16.65 -18.94
N ILE A 818 11.23 -17.28 -18.65
CA ILE A 818 12.41 -16.63 -18.04
C ILE A 818 12.96 -15.50 -18.93
N ASN A 819 13.08 -15.72 -20.24
CA ASN A 819 13.45 -14.65 -21.18
C ASN A 819 12.44 -13.51 -21.18
N THR A 820 11.15 -13.80 -21.03
CA THR A 820 10.08 -12.80 -20.98
C THR A 820 10.10 -12.03 -19.66
N TRP A 821 10.21 -12.74 -18.54
CA TRP A 821 10.18 -12.21 -17.18
C TRP A 821 11.42 -11.41 -16.83
N TYR A 822 12.60 -11.94 -17.15
CA TYR A 822 13.87 -11.42 -16.65
C TYR A 822 14.81 -10.98 -17.77
N GLY A 823 14.67 -11.57 -18.97
CA GLY A 823 15.53 -11.24 -20.10
C GLY A 823 15.42 -9.77 -20.53
N SER A 824 14.28 -9.12 -20.31
CA SER A 824 14.06 -7.69 -20.60
C SER A 824 14.96 -6.73 -19.80
N SER A 825 15.53 -7.22 -18.69
CA SER A 825 16.45 -6.53 -17.80
C SER A 825 17.91 -6.95 -18.05
N SER A 826 18.15 -7.85 -19.02
CA SER A 826 19.49 -8.23 -19.48
C SER A 826 19.94 -7.38 -20.66
N PRO A 827 21.25 -7.27 -20.93
CA PRO A 827 21.77 -6.58 -22.11
C PRO A 827 21.11 -7.03 -23.41
N ALA A 828 20.87 -8.33 -23.58
CA ALA A 828 20.20 -8.88 -24.76
C ALA A 828 18.74 -8.38 -24.91
N GLY A 829 17.95 -8.37 -23.84
CA GLY A 829 16.55 -7.93 -23.91
C GLY A 829 16.39 -6.41 -24.00
N LEU A 830 17.31 -5.63 -23.40
CA LEU A 830 17.33 -4.17 -23.54
C LEU A 830 17.58 -3.77 -25.01
N LEU A 831 18.40 -4.53 -25.75
CA LEU A 831 18.62 -4.30 -27.18
C LEU A 831 17.44 -4.74 -28.05
N ALA A 832 16.75 -5.82 -27.70
CA ALA A 832 15.52 -6.23 -28.40
C ALA A 832 14.43 -5.14 -28.33
N LYS A 833 14.31 -4.47 -27.17
CA LYS A 833 13.43 -3.30 -27.00
C LYS A 833 13.86 -2.12 -27.88
N SER A 834 15.16 -1.83 -27.96
CA SER A 834 15.72 -0.79 -28.84
C SER A 834 15.41 -1.06 -30.33
N ALA A 835 15.61 -2.29 -30.80
CA ALA A 835 15.32 -2.69 -32.18
C ALA A 835 13.82 -2.62 -32.54
N GLN A 836 12.92 -2.92 -31.58
CA GLN A 836 11.47 -2.72 -31.75
C GLN A 836 11.05 -1.26 -31.74
N SER A 837 11.78 -0.38 -31.04
CA SER A 837 11.52 1.07 -31.04
C SER A 837 11.97 1.76 -32.34
N ALA A 838 12.99 1.24 -33.01
CA ALA A 838 13.56 1.80 -34.24
C ALA A 838 12.68 1.61 -35.50
N SER A 839 11.61 0.81 -35.43
CA SER A 839 10.63 0.62 -36.52
C SER A 839 9.45 1.60 -36.47
N ILE A 840 9.46 2.55 -35.53
CA ILE A 840 8.49 3.64 -35.42
C ILE A 840 9.23 4.95 -35.80
N PRO A 841 8.77 5.74 -36.79
CA PRO A 841 9.47 6.95 -37.20
C PRO A 841 9.60 7.95 -36.04
N TRP A 842 10.84 8.33 -35.75
CA TRP A 842 11.20 9.29 -34.70
C TRP A 842 10.74 10.70 -35.09
N GLN A 843 9.84 11.30 -34.29
CA GLN A 843 9.69 12.76 -34.21
C GLN A 843 10.58 13.30 -33.08
N PRO A 844 11.11 14.53 -33.21
CA PRO A 844 12.17 15.02 -32.34
C PRO A 844 11.65 15.25 -30.92
N TYR A 845 12.28 14.58 -29.97
CA TYR A 845 12.10 14.84 -28.54
C TYR A 845 12.84 16.14 -28.19
N GLN A 846 12.10 17.25 -28.08
CA GLN A 846 12.55 18.43 -27.35
C GLN A 846 12.13 18.27 -25.89
N GLU A 847 13.10 18.33 -24.99
CA GLU A 847 12.87 18.40 -23.55
C GLU A 847 12.03 19.64 -23.20
N SER A 848 10.74 19.41 -22.97
CA SER A 848 9.93 20.18 -22.05
C SER A 848 8.91 19.22 -21.44
N TRP A 849 9.18 18.79 -20.21
CA TRP A 849 8.14 18.19 -19.37
C TRP A 849 7.19 19.32 -18.96
N PRO A 850 5.89 19.28 -19.31
CA PRO A 850 4.90 20.10 -18.63
C PRO A 850 4.39 19.30 -17.43
N ASP A 851 4.46 19.93 -16.25
CA ASP A 851 4.09 19.40 -14.94
C ASP A 851 2.75 18.63 -14.93
N ASP A 852 2.84 17.32 -14.77
CA ASP A 852 1.69 16.43 -14.52
C ASP A 852 1.61 16.19 -12.99
N GLU A 853 1.15 17.21 -12.27
CA GLU A 853 0.68 17.04 -10.89
C GLU A 853 -0.58 16.17 -10.97
N HIS A 854 -0.44 14.87 -10.70
CA HIS A 854 -1.32 13.98 -9.92
C HIS A 854 -1.00 12.50 -10.22
N ALA A 855 0.22 12.09 -9.86
CA ALA A 855 0.53 10.70 -9.50
C ALA A 855 0.58 10.59 -7.97
N SER A 856 -0.57 10.42 -7.32
CA SER A 856 -0.61 10.15 -5.88
C SER A 856 -0.08 8.73 -5.62
N PHE A 857 1.12 8.69 -5.05
CA PHE A 857 1.82 7.50 -4.55
C PHE A 857 2.25 6.46 -5.59
N ARG A 858 3.23 6.83 -6.41
CA ARG A 858 4.22 5.89 -6.93
C ARG A 858 5.53 6.14 -6.18
N PRO A 859 6.13 5.19 -5.46
CA PRO A 859 7.54 5.28 -5.17
C PRO A 859 8.25 5.32 -6.52
N ASN A 860 9.05 6.37 -6.73
CA ASN A 860 9.93 6.49 -7.88
C ASN A 860 10.76 5.21 -8.01
N THR A 861 10.42 4.33 -8.96
CA THR A 861 11.48 3.68 -9.70
C THR A 861 12.25 4.83 -10.35
N PRO A 862 13.56 5.00 -10.13
CA PRO A 862 14.34 5.79 -11.07
C PRO A 862 14.00 5.20 -12.45
N PRO A 863 13.50 5.99 -13.42
CA PRO A 863 13.48 5.50 -14.78
C PRO A 863 14.93 5.11 -15.08
N TYR A 864 15.16 3.84 -15.41
CA TYR A 864 16.39 3.46 -16.09
C TYR A 864 16.49 4.44 -17.26
N ASN A 865 17.56 5.21 -17.26
CA ASN A 865 17.65 6.43 -18.06
C ASN A 865 17.40 6.01 -19.52
N GLN A 866 16.40 6.60 -20.17
CA GLN A 866 15.83 6.13 -21.46
C GLN A 866 16.80 6.22 -22.66
N ASN A 867 18.08 6.46 -22.42
CA ASN A 867 19.11 6.39 -23.44
C ASN A 867 19.66 4.96 -23.47
N TYR A 868 19.07 4.12 -24.33
CA TYR A 868 19.69 2.85 -24.67
C TYR A 868 20.87 3.10 -25.61
N PRO A 869 22.05 2.52 -25.35
CA PRO A 869 23.18 2.61 -26.27
C PRO A 869 22.85 1.92 -27.60
N GLU A 870 23.49 2.33 -28.70
CA GLU A 870 23.36 1.65 -29.99
C GLU A 870 23.70 0.16 -29.85
N ALA A 871 22.87 -0.72 -30.42
CA ALA A 871 23.00 -2.17 -30.24
C ALA A 871 24.36 -2.72 -30.68
N SER A 872 24.96 -2.15 -31.72
CA SER A 872 26.29 -2.51 -32.24
C SER A 872 27.45 -2.20 -31.26
N LEU A 873 27.22 -1.32 -30.28
CA LEU A 873 28.18 -0.99 -29.22
C LEU A 873 28.09 -1.96 -28.04
N ILE A 874 27.01 -2.73 -27.93
CA ILE A 874 26.78 -3.66 -26.81
C ILE A 874 26.94 -5.11 -27.27
N VAL A 875 26.31 -5.46 -28.39
CA VAL A 875 26.37 -6.80 -28.99
C VAL A 875 27.16 -6.77 -30.30
N GLN A 876 28.20 -7.60 -30.37
CA GLN A 876 29.03 -7.79 -31.55
C GLN A 876 29.08 -9.27 -31.88
N GLN A 877 28.79 -9.63 -33.14
CA GLN A 877 28.78 -11.03 -33.60
C GLN A 877 27.86 -11.95 -32.75
N ASN A 878 26.76 -11.41 -32.22
CA ASN A 878 25.81 -12.10 -31.33
C ASN A 878 26.35 -12.40 -29.91
N HIS A 879 27.41 -11.70 -29.49
CA HIS A 879 28.00 -11.78 -28.16
C HIS A 879 28.02 -10.41 -27.48
N TYR A 880 27.97 -10.38 -26.16
CA TYR A 880 28.24 -9.21 -25.34
C TYR A 880 29.14 -9.58 -24.15
N THR A 881 29.79 -8.58 -23.55
CA THR A 881 30.57 -8.79 -22.33
C THR A 881 29.72 -8.47 -21.12
N GLU A 882 29.43 -9.47 -20.30
CA GLU A 882 28.81 -9.29 -18.98
C GLU A 882 29.88 -8.94 -17.95
N TRP A 883 29.57 -8.00 -17.06
CA TRP A 883 30.42 -7.52 -15.96
C TRP A 883 29.73 -7.74 -14.62
N LEU A 884 30.45 -8.37 -13.69
CA LEU A 884 29.95 -8.70 -12.37
C LEU A 884 30.94 -8.23 -11.29
N ALA A 885 30.44 -7.69 -10.20
CA ALA A 885 31.19 -7.52 -8.96
C ALA A 885 30.89 -8.70 -8.04
N ASN A 886 31.94 -9.43 -7.70
CA ASN A 886 31.93 -10.70 -7.03
C ASN A 886 32.48 -10.49 -5.62
N VAL A 887 31.65 -10.73 -4.61
CA VAL A 887 31.96 -10.50 -3.20
C VAL A 887 32.18 -11.83 -2.50
N ARG A 888 33.26 -11.91 -1.72
CA ARG A 888 33.52 -13.00 -0.78
C ARG A 888 33.79 -12.40 0.59
N LEU A 889 33.30 -13.04 1.65
CA LEU A 889 33.52 -12.62 3.04
C LEU A 889 33.17 -13.73 4.02
N ASN A 890 33.50 -13.56 5.30
CA ASN A 890 33.04 -14.47 6.36
C ASN A 890 31.60 -14.12 6.77
N VAL A 891 30.69 -15.10 6.85
CA VAL A 891 29.25 -14.87 7.13
C VAL A 891 29.00 -14.10 8.43
N GLU A 892 29.79 -14.37 9.47
CA GLU A 892 29.76 -13.65 10.76
C GLU A 892 30.82 -12.54 10.85
N ALA A 893 31.21 -11.94 9.73
CA ALA A 893 32.17 -10.83 9.71
C ALA A 893 31.75 -9.68 10.64
N LEU A 894 30.44 -9.45 10.77
CA LEU A 894 29.83 -8.45 11.66
C LEU A 894 28.76 -9.09 12.57
N ASP A 895 28.33 -8.34 13.59
CA ASP A 895 27.26 -8.78 14.48
C ASP A 895 25.88 -8.54 13.82
N GLY A 896 25.33 -9.59 13.22
CA GLY A 896 24.04 -9.59 12.54
C GLY A 896 24.11 -9.15 11.07
N SER A 897 22.94 -8.98 10.45
CA SER A 897 22.80 -8.69 9.03
C SER A 897 23.41 -7.33 8.61
N PHE A 898 23.98 -7.28 7.40
CA PHE A 898 24.57 -6.07 6.80
C PHE A 898 24.51 -6.13 5.26
N VAL A 899 24.88 -5.04 4.59
CA VAL A 899 24.80 -4.90 3.13
C VAL A 899 26.07 -4.25 2.58
N ILE A 900 26.54 -4.73 1.43
CA ILE A 900 27.62 -4.11 0.65
C ILE A 900 27.00 -3.47 -0.59
N HIS A 901 27.09 -2.16 -0.69
CA HIS A 901 26.55 -1.36 -1.78
C HIS A 901 27.63 -0.98 -2.78
N PHE A 902 27.31 -1.03 -4.07
CA PHE A 902 28.20 -0.65 -5.17
C PHE A 902 27.67 0.58 -5.88
N PHE A 903 28.54 1.55 -6.18
CA PHE A 903 28.19 2.83 -6.78
C PHE A 903 29.09 3.17 -7.97
N LEU A 904 28.53 3.78 -9.01
CA LEU A 904 29.30 4.48 -10.03
C LEU A 904 29.50 5.94 -9.60
N GLY A 905 30.71 6.29 -9.22
CA GLY A 905 31.06 7.53 -8.51
C GLY A 905 31.06 7.33 -6.99
N ASN A 906 31.18 8.42 -6.24
CA ASN A 906 31.26 8.35 -4.78
C ASN A 906 29.90 7.95 -4.16
N PRO A 907 29.90 7.15 -3.07
CA PRO A 907 28.67 6.92 -2.31
C PRO A 907 28.13 8.26 -1.77
N PRO A 908 26.79 8.46 -1.75
CA PRO A 908 26.20 9.65 -1.16
C PRO A 908 26.60 9.83 0.31
N ILE A 909 26.59 11.07 0.80
CA ILE A 909 26.93 11.38 2.21
C ILE A 909 25.86 10.81 3.18
N SER A 910 24.59 10.78 2.77
CA SER A 910 23.51 10.20 3.57
C SER A 910 23.49 8.68 3.43
N GLU A 911 23.87 7.98 4.49
CA GLU A 911 23.93 6.51 4.54
C GLU A 911 22.54 5.86 4.54
N LYS A 912 21.54 6.55 5.08
CA LYS A 912 20.17 6.02 5.26
C LYS A 912 19.49 5.62 3.96
N ASP A 913 19.81 6.30 2.87
CA ASP A 913 19.10 6.18 1.60
C ASP A 913 19.94 5.51 0.51
N TRP A 914 21.11 4.96 0.86
CA TRP A 914 22.04 4.31 -0.07
C TRP A 914 21.38 3.27 -0.96
N HIS A 915 20.44 2.49 -0.42
CA HIS A 915 19.70 1.48 -1.16
C HIS A 915 18.86 2.05 -2.33
N SER A 916 18.56 3.35 -2.32
CA SER A 916 17.79 4.09 -3.32
C SER A 916 18.61 5.15 -4.06
N ALA A 917 19.93 5.21 -3.84
CA ALA A 917 20.77 6.25 -4.40
C ALA A 917 20.77 6.18 -5.95
N PRO A 918 20.69 7.32 -6.66
CA PRO A 918 20.65 7.33 -8.13
C PRO A 918 21.89 6.72 -8.80
N ASN A 919 23.02 6.70 -8.11
CA ASN A 919 24.27 6.14 -8.61
C ASN A 919 24.58 4.75 -8.03
N LEU A 920 23.65 4.15 -7.29
CA LEU A 920 23.75 2.76 -6.84
C LEU A 920 23.62 1.82 -8.05
N VAL A 921 24.56 0.89 -8.17
CA VAL A 921 24.56 -0.16 -9.20
C VAL A 921 23.80 -1.39 -8.72
N GLY A 922 24.02 -1.78 -7.47
CA GLY A 922 23.38 -2.94 -6.84
C GLY A 922 24.00 -3.24 -5.49
N SER A 923 23.58 -4.33 -4.85
CA SER A 923 23.99 -4.63 -3.47
C SER A 923 24.08 -6.13 -3.18
N VAL A 924 25.03 -6.52 -2.31
CA VAL A 924 25.04 -7.85 -1.70
C VAL A 924 24.52 -7.73 -0.29
N ALA A 925 23.38 -8.37 -0.02
CA ALA A 925 22.74 -8.39 1.29
C ALA A 925 23.16 -9.66 2.04
N ILE A 926 23.69 -9.51 3.25
CA ILE A 926 24.18 -10.62 4.08
C ILE A 926 23.20 -10.82 5.23
N PHE A 927 22.35 -11.83 5.11
CA PHE A 927 21.43 -12.24 6.17
C PHE A 927 22.12 -13.20 7.12
N ALA A 928 22.46 -12.74 8.33
CA ALA A 928 23.30 -13.49 9.26
C ALA A 928 22.79 -13.40 10.70
N MET A 929 23.13 -14.41 11.50
CA MET A 929 22.93 -14.37 12.95
C MET A 929 23.95 -13.44 13.63
N ASN A 930 23.74 -13.15 14.91
CA ASN A 930 24.73 -12.44 15.71
C ASN A 930 26.02 -13.25 15.82
N ARG A 931 27.16 -12.55 15.93
CA ARG A 931 28.53 -13.12 15.95
C ARG A 931 28.75 -13.88 17.25
N THR A 932 28.18 -15.07 17.33
CA THR A 932 28.12 -15.91 18.54
C THR A 932 28.90 -17.20 18.39
N THR A 933 29.20 -17.62 17.16
CA THR A 933 29.95 -18.85 16.89
C THR A 933 31.42 -18.59 16.49
N GLY A 934 31.74 -17.37 16.05
CA GLY A 934 33.09 -17.02 15.57
C GLY A 934 33.37 -17.63 14.20
N SER A 935 32.36 -17.73 13.35
CA SER A 935 32.42 -18.48 12.12
C SER A 935 33.31 -17.80 11.05
N GLU A 936 34.47 -18.40 10.75
CA GLU A 936 35.26 -18.11 9.54
C GLU A 936 34.65 -18.70 8.23
N SER A 937 33.36 -19.05 8.24
CA SER A 937 32.74 -19.65 7.05
C SER A 937 32.59 -18.60 5.96
N LYS A 938 33.21 -18.89 4.83
CA LYS A 938 33.20 -17.99 3.68
C LYS A 938 31.90 -18.12 2.93
N ILE A 939 31.31 -17.00 2.57
CA ILE A 939 30.13 -16.89 1.72
C ILE A 939 30.42 -16.01 0.53
N SER A 940 29.56 -16.07 -0.48
CA SER A 940 29.66 -15.25 -1.67
C SER A 940 28.34 -14.60 -2.08
N GLY A 941 28.45 -13.45 -2.72
CA GLY A 941 27.33 -12.78 -3.41
C GLY A 941 27.82 -12.04 -4.65
N THR A 942 26.91 -11.71 -5.56
CA THR A 942 27.24 -11.06 -6.84
C THR A 942 26.34 -9.85 -7.10
N VAL A 943 26.93 -8.82 -7.71
CA VAL A 943 26.21 -7.66 -8.23
C VAL A 943 26.46 -7.54 -9.74
N PRO A 944 25.41 -7.67 -10.57
CA PRO A 944 25.50 -7.37 -12.00
C PRO A 944 25.80 -5.89 -12.22
N LEU A 945 26.83 -5.58 -13.01
CA LEU A 945 27.26 -4.21 -13.29
C LEU A 945 26.86 -3.75 -14.70
N THR A 946 26.60 -4.68 -15.61
CA THR A 946 26.50 -4.39 -17.05
C THR A 946 25.42 -3.39 -17.38
N SER A 947 24.23 -3.52 -16.79
CA SER A 947 23.13 -2.60 -17.06
C SER A 947 23.51 -1.15 -16.71
N ALA A 948 24.19 -0.94 -15.55
CA ALA A 948 24.63 0.39 -15.16
C ALA A 948 25.77 0.92 -16.06
N ILE A 949 26.63 0.02 -16.55
CA ILE A 949 27.68 0.36 -17.52
C ILE A 949 27.05 0.72 -18.88
N MET A 950 25.96 0.07 -19.29
CA MET A 950 25.24 0.40 -20.54
C MET A 950 24.73 1.84 -20.54
N GLU A 951 24.26 2.35 -19.40
CA GLU A 951 23.92 3.78 -19.28
C GLU A 951 25.14 4.68 -19.50
N SER A 952 26.32 4.25 -19.03
CA SER A 952 27.58 4.97 -19.27
C SER A 952 28.02 4.89 -20.73
N VAL A 953 27.71 3.80 -21.44
CA VAL A 953 27.92 3.69 -22.90
C VAL A 953 26.98 4.63 -23.66
N ALA A 954 25.70 4.68 -23.28
CA ALA A 954 24.73 5.58 -23.88
C ALA A 954 25.07 7.05 -23.67
N ALA A 955 25.59 7.38 -22.48
CA ALA A 955 26.12 8.69 -22.15
C ALA A 955 27.50 8.99 -22.79
N LYS A 956 28.03 8.08 -23.62
CA LYS A 956 29.34 8.18 -24.29
C LYS A 956 30.53 8.36 -23.33
N LYS A 957 30.38 7.97 -22.06
CA LYS A 957 31.46 7.93 -21.06
C LYS A 957 32.36 6.70 -21.25
N VAL A 958 31.79 5.62 -21.78
CA VAL A 958 32.48 4.39 -22.14
C VAL A 958 32.13 4.06 -23.60
N LYS A 959 33.10 3.57 -24.39
CA LYS A 959 32.87 3.35 -25.82
C LYS A 959 31.95 2.16 -26.11
N ASN A 960 32.14 1.05 -25.41
CA ASN A 960 31.40 -0.20 -25.54
C ASN A 960 31.67 -1.08 -24.30
N LEU A 961 31.07 -2.26 -24.22
CA LEU A 961 31.24 -3.18 -23.07
C LEU A 961 32.58 -3.94 -23.05
N SER A 962 33.48 -3.72 -24.02
CA SER A 962 34.72 -4.50 -24.08
C SER A 962 35.67 -4.16 -22.91
N PRO A 963 36.47 -5.14 -22.45
CA PRO A 963 37.43 -4.94 -21.37
C PRO A 963 38.36 -3.75 -21.53
N GLN A 964 38.76 -3.42 -22.76
CA GLN A 964 39.64 -2.29 -23.06
C GLN A 964 39.10 -0.95 -22.54
N PHE A 965 37.78 -0.74 -22.56
CA PHE A 965 37.16 0.52 -22.15
C PHE A 965 36.52 0.44 -20.77
N VAL A 966 35.92 -0.69 -20.42
CA VAL A 966 35.20 -0.84 -19.14
C VAL A 966 36.16 -1.03 -17.97
N GLN A 967 37.23 -1.81 -18.12
CA GLN A 967 38.17 -2.06 -17.03
C GLN A 967 38.79 -0.77 -16.47
N PRO A 968 39.37 0.15 -17.27
CA PRO A 968 39.89 1.41 -16.73
C PRO A 968 38.78 2.33 -16.19
N PHE A 969 37.58 2.28 -16.78
CA PHE A 969 36.43 3.05 -16.30
C PHE A 969 36.00 2.62 -14.90
N LEU A 970 35.83 1.31 -14.66
CA LEU A 970 35.46 0.77 -13.36
C LEU A 970 36.56 1.00 -12.32
N ALA A 971 37.84 0.84 -12.69
CA ALA A 971 38.95 1.12 -11.79
C ALA A 971 38.96 2.56 -11.23
N GLN A 972 38.42 3.52 -11.99
CA GLN A 972 38.35 4.93 -11.59
C GLN A 972 37.02 5.31 -10.93
N ASN A 973 35.93 4.63 -11.27
CA ASN A 973 34.58 5.10 -10.94
C ASN A 973 33.78 4.13 -10.07
N LEU A 974 34.10 2.84 -10.01
CA LEU A 974 33.36 1.89 -9.20
C LEU A 974 33.83 1.97 -7.75
N ASN A 975 32.95 2.44 -6.87
CA ASN A 975 33.19 2.51 -5.43
C ASN A 975 32.23 1.56 -4.71
N PHE A 976 32.58 1.14 -3.51
CA PHE A 976 31.69 0.38 -2.66
C PHE A 976 31.65 0.95 -1.24
N ALA A 977 30.60 0.63 -0.50
CA ALA A 977 30.47 0.96 0.91
C ALA A 977 29.73 -0.16 1.65
N VAL A 978 30.06 -0.35 2.93
CA VAL A 978 29.44 -1.34 3.80
C VAL A 978 28.49 -0.64 4.75
N GLN A 979 27.27 -1.16 4.89
CA GLN A 979 26.21 -0.64 5.75
C GLN A 979 25.68 -1.75 6.65
N SER A 980 25.66 -1.52 7.96
CA SER A 980 24.98 -2.43 8.90
C SER A 980 23.47 -2.39 8.71
N SER A 981 22.75 -3.39 9.22
CA SER A 981 21.27 -3.41 9.26
C SER A 981 20.65 -2.19 9.97
N ASN A 982 21.41 -1.44 10.75
CA ASN A 982 20.98 -0.20 11.42
C ASN A 982 21.33 1.08 10.65
N ASP A 983 21.69 0.98 9.38
CA ASP A 983 22.11 2.08 8.49
C ASP A 983 23.37 2.83 8.92
N LEU A 984 24.27 2.16 9.64
CA LEU A 984 25.57 2.72 9.97
C LEU A 984 26.60 2.21 8.97
N ARG A 985 27.34 3.14 8.36
CA ARG A 985 28.54 2.82 7.59
C ARG A 985 29.55 2.07 8.45
N ILE A 986 30.09 1.01 7.86
CA ILE A 986 31.16 0.19 8.42
C ILE A 986 32.39 0.37 7.56
N GLU A 987 33.54 0.53 8.20
CA GLU A 987 34.82 0.57 7.48
C GLU A 987 35.11 -0.81 6.89
N PRO A 988 35.42 -0.93 5.57
CA PRO A 988 35.62 -2.23 4.92
C PRO A 988 36.64 -3.14 5.62
N GLY A 989 37.69 -2.57 6.21
CA GLY A 989 38.70 -3.33 6.97
C GLY A 989 38.17 -4.00 8.26
N MET A 990 36.95 -3.68 8.69
CA MET A 990 36.27 -4.38 9.79
C MET A 990 35.50 -5.62 9.32
N VAL A 991 35.30 -5.79 8.01
CA VAL A 991 34.58 -6.93 7.44
C VAL A 991 35.58 -8.04 7.15
N GLU A 992 35.62 -9.02 8.05
CA GLU A 992 36.58 -10.10 7.98
C GLU A 992 36.44 -10.96 6.71
N GLY A 993 37.56 -11.22 6.05
CA GLY A 993 37.61 -12.01 4.82
C GLY A 993 37.02 -11.33 3.59
N LEU A 994 36.68 -10.03 3.67
CA LEU A 994 36.14 -9.28 2.56
C LEU A 994 37.13 -9.27 1.39
N SER A 995 36.68 -9.75 0.24
CA SER A 995 37.37 -9.66 -1.04
C SER A 995 36.33 -9.33 -2.11
N ILE A 996 36.67 -8.37 -2.96
CA ILE A 996 35.80 -7.89 -4.04
C ILE A 996 36.58 -7.92 -5.35
N LEU A 997 36.16 -8.81 -6.23
CA LEU A 997 36.74 -8.99 -7.55
C LEU A 997 35.72 -8.55 -8.60
N VAL A 998 36.14 -7.80 -9.60
CA VAL A 998 35.34 -7.55 -10.79
C VAL A 998 35.76 -8.54 -11.86
N VAL A 999 34.78 -9.29 -12.37
CA VAL A 999 34.97 -10.27 -13.43
C VAL A 999 34.18 -9.87 -14.67
N SER A 1000 34.60 -10.40 -15.81
CA SER A 1000 33.83 -10.32 -17.05
C SER A 1000 33.62 -11.72 -17.64
N ALA A 1001 32.49 -11.96 -18.29
CA ALA A 1001 32.25 -13.13 -19.11
C ALA A 1001 31.83 -12.72 -20.53
N ASP A 1002 32.27 -13.50 -21.53
CA ASP A 1002 31.72 -13.40 -22.88
C ASP A 1002 30.41 -14.18 -22.94
N VAL A 1003 29.32 -13.54 -23.34
CA VAL A 1003 27.98 -14.14 -23.30
C VAL A 1003 27.37 -14.11 -24.69
N GLN A 1004 27.04 -15.28 -25.21
CA GLN A 1004 26.33 -15.44 -26.46
C GLN A 1004 24.82 -15.26 -26.24
N VAL A 1005 24.22 -14.37 -27.01
CA VAL A 1005 22.77 -14.13 -27.00
C VAL A 1005 22.04 -15.38 -27.53
N PRO A 1006 20.92 -15.81 -26.91
CA PRO A 1006 20.16 -16.97 -27.37
C PRO A 1006 19.67 -16.78 -28.82
N LYS A 1007 19.67 -17.85 -29.62
CA LYS A 1007 19.24 -17.79 -31.03
C LYS A 1007 17.72 -17.80 -31.15
N GLU A 1008 17.06 -18.47 -30.20
CA GLU A 1008 15.61 -18.60 -30.12
C GLU A 1008 15.11 -18.20 -28.73
N VAL A 1009 13.85 -17.76 -28.64
CA VAL A 1009 13.24 -17.36 -27.36
C VAL A 1009 13.13 -18.52 -26.36
N SER A 1010 13.22 -19.77 -26.81
CA SER A 1010 13.23 -20.98 -25.99
C SER A 1010 14.62 -21.39 -25.48
N GLU A 1011 15.66 -20.61 -25.79
CA GLU A 1011 17.03 -20.82 -25.32
C GLU A 1011 17.41 -19.76 -24.29
N LEU A 1012 18.28 -20.10 -23.33
CA LEU A 1012 18.91 -19.13 -22.44
C LEU A 1012 20.31 -18.77 -22.99
N PRO A 1013 20.88 -17.62 -22.62
CA PRO A 1013 22.22 -17.23 -23.04
C PRO A 1013 23.26 -18.28 -22.69
N PHE A 1014 24.28 -18.41 -23.55
CA PHE A 1014 25.42 -19.28 -23.29
C PHE A 1014 26.60 -18.45 -22.76
N TRP A 1015 27.17 -18.88 -21.65
CA TRP A 1015 28.22 -18.16 -20.94
C TRP A 1015 29.59 -18.77 -21.19
N GLY A 1016 30.54 -17.92 -21.58
CA GLY A 1016 31.97 -18.22 -21.57
C GLY A 1016 32.54 -18.19 -20.14
N PRO A 1017 33.83 -18.53 -19.98
CA PRO A 1017 34.49 -18.51 -18.68
C PRO A 1017 34.58 -17.08 -18.13
N HIS A 1018 34.50 -16.96 -16.80
CA HIS A 1018 34.77 -15.71 -16.11
C HIS A 1018 36.27 -15.39 -16.14
N VAL A 1019 36.58 -14.14 -16.43
CA VAL A 1019 37.93 -13.59 -16.44
C VAL A 1019 38.01 -12.49 -15.39
N GLU A 1020 38.91 -12.62 -14.42
CA GLU A 1020 39.20 -11.57 -13.44
C GLU A 1020 39.80 -10.35 -14.12
N ARG A 1021 39.29 -9.16 -13.79
CA ARG A 1021 39.67 -7.89 -14.43
C ARG A 1021 40.23 -6.88 -13.44
N LEU A 1022 39.62 -6.77 -12.26
CA LEU A 1022 40.03 -5.82 -11.24
C LEU A 1022 39.84 -6.44 -9.86
N GLU A 1023 40.78 -6.16 -8.96
CA GLU A 1023 40.60 -6.35 -7.53
C GLU A 1023 40.26 -4.99 -6.93
N LEU A 1024 39.02 -4.83 -6.47
CA LEU A 1024 38.57 -3.58 -5.82
C LEU A 1024 38.95 -3.55 -4.34
N TRP A 1025 39.04 -4.74 -3.72
CA TRP A 1025 39.40 -4.92 -2.32
C TRP A 1025 39.88 -6.36 -2.08
N GLY A 1026 40.89 -6.56 -1.22
CA GLY A 1026 41.46 -7.86 -0.90
C GLY A 1026 42.27 -7.87 0.38
#